data_AF-A0A9X3ZLI6-F1
#
_entry.id   AF-A0A9X3ZLI6-F1
#
_cell.length_a   1.000
_cell.length_b   1.000
_cell.length_c   1.000
_cell.angle_alpha   90.00
_cell.angle_beta   90.00
_cell.angle_gamma   90.00
#
_symmetry.space_group_name_H-M   'P 1'
#
loop_
_entity.id
_entity.type
_entity.pdbx_description
1 polymer ?
#
loop_
_entity_poly.entity_id
_entity_poly.type
_entity_poly.pdbx_seq_one_letter_code
_entity_poly.pdbx_strand_id
1 'polypeptide(L)'
;MKKFNPSVLALSISSLLLTSTLTFGQIQQQDKALFGVKEHQESLLFHQSLVEQGSDNVPIWRIPSLLRTKDGVLIAAADKRWQHRGDWGDIDTAIRISHDDGKTWGNITTILDLPSQNGEKSPIRDDAPTFNPWGIRSSNNAENKKYRNSAFLIDAQMVQDQRNGRLFLAVDMYPESTGLSGVNDNGIKELGSGYVNISGKNYLKLYPYGQANGNHWTLRENGEVFDENNKKTEYRVEVNGEAKLNFRNLGNVYKNGEYLGNIYLKKEDNNKNVPFVAPNTAYIWLTYSDDNGKTWVNPIDITSQVKKDWMRFFGTGPGVGIQTKNGNLVLPVYYSNLSGMESAALIISQDGGKSWELGKSPNDTRLNGYDSRTSPSNTNRLTEAQLVELDNGDIKLFMRNQSGKVMMSTSKDGGYTWVSTEKINELNHGYSQLSVVKYSKKINGKEYIVFSGQSESGQSGDSLRRNGKLFLGEVQEDGSIVWKTDKLVREIQSSGKANRTHPNGYVYSSMAELGDGSIGLAYENTTDYTTIMYLPIEMQEFFWRDGKIFSDIRQKTPLTVTYNGADYLEKIGDGIAIKQGVGESLGGVTVSEGTLVLAQKSEQDKNKAFTDVTLNKTGILQVESVQNIDTLTVNNEASGHIQLSVSDESTPMLNIAKGVSGKEVKLHVNLQKKLKPNDKGYYHAQGEELIAFKDNGQVKWRLVNDELKDGMYVYTLASVVKPSVLRTTSQPHSLYLTNKLITADGKAVSTVAPLKAPLTVNARPQVNPVLASYLTANLALNKMSEQLQQSFMHETRLLQEKDRSIFVKYLNGKQKYGSNLSFIDYGYDFNASYSGVMLGGKVWQSERGNHALYTALNKTSYKVTPKAVDGETKAKYQSWGGSINWHSNLPHNLIVDLSAGYQKHKGDIEHAGHVKGYTFNIGADLGYRYQWMKNAFITPMVGLHYLYASLSDVNDQANKALLKYNNFNALKTNLGVDVNYRIGKFEVKGLLSYDMYQQKTRQLYVDDVAYKQGKLADTLHLNTQFVAHLTPRFAFSTEVGFQHARNKGQSSFAVGAHYQF
;
A
#
# COMPACT_ATOMS: atom_id res chain seq x y z
N MET A 1 7.45 -12.76 66.29
CA MET A 1 7.41 -13.41 64.96
C MET A 1 8.33 -12.62 64.03
N LYS A 2 9.62 -12.98 63.92
CA LYS A 2 10.23 -13.74 62.79
C LYS A 2 9.77 -13.20 61.41
N LYS A 3 10.56 -12.29 60.84
CA LYS A 3 11.53 -12.52 59.74
C LYS A 3 10.85 -12.71 58.38
N PHE A 4 10.76 -11.64 57.61
CA PHE A 4 10.70 -11.69 56.14
C PHE A 4 12.03 -11.14 55.60
N ASN A 5 12.73 -11.96 54.81
CA ASN A 5 14.08 -11.71 54.32
C ASN A 5 14.00 -11.31 52.82
N PRO A 6 14.50 -10.14 52.39
CA PRO A 6 14.38 -9.67 51.00
C PRO A 6 15.19 -10.44 49.95
N SER A 7 15.94 -11.46 50.35
CA SER A 7 16.90 -12.18 49.50
C SER A 7 16.29 -13.26 48.58
N VAL A 8 14.97 -13.45 48.58
CA VAL A 8 14.31 -14.44 47.69
C VAL A 8 13.91 -13.84 46.33
N LEU A 9 13.83 -12.52 46.19
CA LEU A 9 13.57 -11.89 44.88
C LEU A 9 14.86 -11.61 44.07
N ALA A 10 16.03 -11.70 44.71
CA ALA A 10 17.33 -11.48 44.06
C ALA A 10 17.93 -12.75 43.42
N LEU A 11 17.39 -13.93 43.72
CA LEU A 11 17.90 -15.22 43.22
C LEU A 11 17.15 -15.77 42.00
N SER A 12 16.05 -15.13 41.58
CA SER A 12 15.37 -15.44 40.31
C SER A 12 15.79 -14.54 39.13
N ILE A 13 16.60 -13.50 39.39
CA ILE A 13 17.13 -12.59 38.36
C ILE A 13 18.62 -12.89 38.06
N SER A 14 19.30 -13.63 38.94
CA SER A 14 20.73 -13.92 38.84
C SER A 14 21.07 -15.20 38.04
N SER A 15 20.08 -16.04 37.74
CA SER A 15 20.25 -17.28 36.95
C SER A 15 20.06 -17.09 35.44
N LEU A 16 19.75 -15.88 34.98
CA LEU A 16 19.65 -15.52 33.55
C LEU A 16 20.94 -14.89 32.99
N LEU A 17 22.00 -14.75 33.81
CA LEU A 17 23.23 -14.03 33.44
C LEU A 17 24.51 -14.88 33.49
N LEU A 18 24.43 -16.22 33.59
CA LEU A 18 25.63 -17.07 33.63
C LEU A 18 25.52 -18.41 32.87
N THR A 19 24.89 -18.38 31.70
CA THR A 19 25.04 -19.42 30.67
C THR A 19 25.06 -18.81 29.27
N SER A 20 26.20 -18.23 28.86
CA SER A 20 26.50 -18.00 27.45
C SER A 20 28.01 -18.01 27.21
N THR A 21 28.68 -19.00 27.76
CA THR A 21 29.95 -19.46 27.20
C THR A 21 29.63 -20.29 25.95
N LEU A 22 30.01 -19.75 24.78
CA LEU A 22 30.21 -20.45 23.51
C LEU A 22 28.98 -21.17 22.90
N THR A 23 28.13 -20.42 22.20
CA THR A 23 27.39 -20.97 21.06
C THR A 23 27.74 -20.18 19.82
N PHE A 24 28.43 -20.81 18.87
CA PHE A 24 28.56 -20.31 17.51
C PHE A 24 27.15 -20.16 16.92
N GLY A 25 26.88 -18.97 16.35
CA GLY A 25 25.55 -18.47 16.01
C GLY A 25 24.77 -19.34 15.03
N GLN A 26 23.48 -19.50 15.33
CA GLN A 26 22.46 -19.90 14.38
C GLN A 26 21.22 -19.05 14.64
N ILE A 27 20.64 -18.51 13.58
CA ILE A 27 19.37 -17.76 13.63
C ILE A 27 18.22 -18.72 13.97
N GLN A 28 17.50 -18.43 15.04
CA GLN A 28 16.42 -19.28 15.56
C GLN A 28 15.04 -18.65 15.32
N GLN A 29 13.98 -19.45 15.48
CA GLN A 29 12.62 -19.01 15.19
C GLN A 29 12.12 -17.84 16.06
N GLN A 30 12.63 -17.72 17.28
CA GLN A 30 12.38 -16.56 18.14
C GLN A 30 12.99 -15.26 17.61
N ASP A 31 13.98 -15.34 16.72
CA ASP A 31 14.65 -14.16 16.14
C ASP A 31 13.83 -13.52 15.01
N LYS A 32 12.77 -14.17 14.53
CA LYS A 32 11.93 -13.69 13.42
C LYS A 32 11.53 -12.21 13.56
N ALA A 33 11.09 -11.80 14.76
CA ALA A 33 10.71 -10.41 15.04
C ALA A 33 11.91 -9.43 15.01
N LEU A 34 13.12 -9.90 15.34
CA LEU A 34 14.35 -9.11 15.28
C LEU A 34 14.76 -8.78 13.84
N PHE A 35 14.26 -9.52 12.85
CA PHE A 35 14.42 -9.23 11.42
C PHE A 35 13.32 -8.33 10.84
N GLY A 36 12.48 -7.72 11.68
CA GLY A 36 11.45 -6.79 11.26
C GLY A 36 10.23 -7.45 10.59
N VAL A 37 10.16 -8.79 10.64
CA VAL A 37 9.02 -9.52 10.09
C VAL A 37 7.77 -9.19 10.89
N LYS A 38 6.75 -8.68 10.20
CA LYS A 38 5.44 -8.44 10.80
C LYS A 38 4.58 -9.69 10.71
N GLU A 39 3.87 -10.01 11.79
CA GLU A 39 2.87 -11.06 11.77
C GLU A 39 1.54 -10.49 11.28
N HIS A 40 1.11 -10.97 10.13
CA HIS A 40 -0.23 -10.72 9.61
C HIS A 40 -1.20 -11.78 10.14
N GLN A 41 -2.39 -11.34 10.52
CA GLN A 41 -3.46 -12.25 10.92
C GLN A 41 -4.26 -12.68 9.69
N GLU A 42 -4.68 -13.94 9.67
CA GLU A 42 -5.61 -14.40 8.65
C GLU A 42 -6.95 -13.68 8.79
N SER A 43 -7.57 -13.36 7.66
CA SER A 43 -8.88 -12.71 7.57
C SER A 43 -9.84 -13.60 6.80
N LEU A 44 -11.13 -13.48 7.10
CA LEU A 44 -12.15 -14.28 6.44
C LEU A 44 -12.45 -13.69 5.04
N LEU A 45 -12.09 -14.41 3.98
CA LEU A 45 -12.30 -13.98 2.59
C LEU A 45 -13.69 -14.35 2.11
N PHE A 46 -14.07 -15.61 2.25
CA PHE A 46 -15.43 -16.07 2.04
C PHE A 46 -15.87 -16.83 3.28
N HIS A 47 -16.88 -16.30 3.96
CA HIS A 47 -17.41 -16.84 5.20
C HIS A 47 -18.81 -16.29 5.46
N GLN A 48 -19.49 -16.84 6.46
CA GLN A 48 -20.73 -16.28 7.00
C GLN A 48 -20.47 -15.48 8.29
N SER A 49 -21.17 -14.36 8.47
CA SER A 49 -21.31 -13.71 9.78
C SER A 49 -22.26 -14.53 10.68
N LEU A 50 -21.77 -14.98 11.84
CA LEU A 50 -22.49 -15.84 12.80
C LEU A 50 -23.40 -15.07 13.79
N VAL A 51 -23.70 -13.80 13.53
CA VAL A 51 -24.35 -12.91 14.52
C VAL A 51 -25.83 -13.24 14.76
N GLU A 52 -26.45 -14.07 13.92
CA GLU A 52 -27.77 -14.66 14.19
C GLU A 52 -27.69 -16.18 14.28
N GLN A 53 -27.76 -16.69 15.51
CA GLN A 53 -27.91 -18.10 15.81
C GLN A 53 -29.31 -18.55 15.32
N GLY A 54 -29.39 -19.18 14.15
CA GLY A 54 -30.63 -19.59 13.48
C GLY A 54 -30.85 -19.08 12.04
N SER A 55 -29.80 -18.60 11.34
CA SER A 55 -29.90 -18.20 9.93
C SER A 55 -29.60 -19.36 8.97
N ASP A 56 -30.64 -20.11 8.63
CA ASP A 56 -30.64 -21.21 7.68
C ASP A 56 -30.58 -20.68 6.22
N ASN A 57 -29.38 -20.39 5.69
CA ASN A 57 -29.14 -20.02 4.26
C ASN A 57 -27.64 -19.79 3.93
N VAL A 58 -26.76 -20.75 4.23
CA VAL A 58 -25.30 -20.51 4.22
C VAL A 58 -24.58 -21.43 3.24
N PRO A 59 -24.02 -20.90 2.15
CA PRO A 59 -23.24 -21.72 1.23
C PRO A 59 -21.89 -22.11 1.85
N ILE A 60 -21.39 -23.27 1.41
CA ILE A 60 -20.03 -23.76 1.62
C ILE A 60 -19.14 -23.11 0.56
N TRP A 61 -17.95 -22.65 0.95
CA TRP A 61 -17.06 -21.87 0.09
C TRP A 61 -15.82 -22.68 -0.28
N ARG A 62 -15.59 -22.86 -1.57
CA ARG A 62 -14.45 -23.63 -2.07
C ARG A 62 -13.76 -22.97 -3.26
N ILE A 63 -12.59 -23.50 -3.57
CA ILE A 63 -11.85 -23.25 -4.82
C ILE A 63 -11.53 -21.76 -5.00
N PRO A 64 -10.63 -21.20 -4.17
CA PRO A 64 -10.22 -19.81 -4.36
C PRO A 64 -9.45 -19.64 -5.67
N SER A 65 -9.81 -18.61 -6.43
CA SER A 65 -8.98 -18.02 -7.49
C SER A 65 -8.72 -16.56 -7.12
N LEU A 66 -7.46 -16.15 -7.02
CA LEU A 66 -7.06 -14.82 -6.56
C LEU A 66 -6.18 -14.14 -7.60
N LEU A 67 -6.70 -13.10 -8.25
CA LEU A 67 -6.00 -12.37 -9.30
C LEU A 67 -5.90 -10.88 -8.93
N ARG A 68 -4.70 -10.30 -9.09
CA ARG A 68 -4.50 -8.85 -9.02
C ARG A 68 -4.43 -8.28 -10.43
N THR A 69 -5.34 -7.38 -10.74
CA THR A 69 -5.43 -6.72 -12.05
C THR A 69 -4.29 -5.70 -12.22
N LYS A 70 -4.01 -5.32 -13.47
CA LYS A 70 -3.05 -4.26 -13.81
C LYS A 70 -3.36 -2.90 -13.18
N ASP A 71 -4.63 -2.64 -12.87
CA ASP A 71 -5.09 -1.42 -12.23
C ASP A 71 -4.95 -1.47 -10.69
N GLY A 72 -4.39 -2.57 -10.15
CA GLY A 72 -4.17 -2.77 -8.72
C GLY A 72 -5.40 -3.22 -7.94
N VAL A 73 -6.48 -3.62 -8.63
CA VAL A 73 -7.67 -4.22 -8.01
C VAL A 73 -7.44 -5.71 -7.80
N LEU A 74 -7.65 -6.19 -6.57
CA LEU A 74 -7.55 -7.60 -6.21
C LEU A 74 -8.94 -8.24 -6.27
N ILE A 75 -9.08 -9.32 -7.04
CA ILE A 75 -10.33 -10.03 -7.27
C ILE A 75 -10.16 -11.47 -6.78
N ALA A 76 -11.06 -11.91 -5.91
CA ALA A 76 -11.15 -13.28 -5.48
C ALA A 76 -12.43 -13.89 -6.04
N ALA A 77 -12.35 -15.05 -6.69
CA ALA A 77 -13.48 -15.88 -7.08
C ALA A 77 -13.51 -17.15 -6.22
N ALA A 78 -14.71 -17.70 -6.03
CA ALA A 78 -14.94 -18.94 -5.29
C ALA A 78 -16.22 -19.65 -5.76
N ASP A 79 -16.23 -20.96 -5.58
CA ASP A 79 -17.43 -21.79 -5.64
C ASP A 79 -18.31 -21.50 -4.43
N LYS A 80 -19.58 -21.22 -4.71
CA LYS A 80 -20.63 -21.03 -3.70
C LYS A 80 -21.54 -22.25 -3.72
N ARG A 81 -21.30 -23.21 -2.82
CA ARG A 81 -21.97 -24.51 -2.81
C ARG A 81 -23.12 -24.52 -1.80
N TRP A 82 -24.36 -24.50 -2.28
CA TRP A 82 -25.54 -24.33 -1.42
C TRP A 82 -25.90 -25.58 -0.61
N GLN A 83 -25.78 -26.74 -1.23
CA GLN A 83 -26.37 -27.98 -0.71
C GLN A 83 -25.40 -28.75 0.19
N HIS A 84 -24.15 -28.89 -0.25
CA HIS A 84 -23.12 -29.68 0.41
C HIS A 84 -21.74 -29.41 -0.23
N ARG A 85 -20.67 -29.88 0.43
CA ARG A 85 -19.29 -29.70 -0.07
C ARG A 85 -18.89 -30.55 -1.28
N GLY A 86 -19.76 -31.46 -1.74
CA GLY A 86 -19.45 -32.33 -2.88
C GLY A 86 -19.12 -31.54 -4.15
N ASP A 87 -18.41 -32.17 -5.09
CA ASP A 87 -18.04 -31.56 -6.38
C ASP A 87 -19.19 -31.68 -7.42
N TRP A 88 -20.41 -31.41 -6.96
CA TRP A 88 -21.68 -31.42 -7.69
C TRP A 88 -22.78 -30.79 -6.82
N GLY A 89 -24.00 -30.68 -7.34
CA GLY A 89 -25.14 -30.04 -6.67
C GLY A 89 -25.24 -28.59 -7.09
N ASP A 90 -26.05 -27.79 -6.41
CA ASP A 90 -26.22 -26.38 -6.74
C ASP A 90 -24.99 -25.56 -6.32
N ILE A 91 -24.18 -25.19 -7.32
CA ILE A 91 -22.93 -24.48 -7.15
C ILE A 91 -22.91 -23.28 -8.10
N ASP A 92 -22.86 -22.09 -7.51
CA ASP A 92 -22.72 -20.83 -8.22
C ASP A 92 -21.24 -20.41 -8.28
N THR A 93 -20.93 -19.47 -9.18
CA THR A 93 -19.66 -18.73 -9.14
C THR A 93 -19.88 -17.37 -8.49
N ALA A 94 -19.11 -17.04 -7.46
CA ALA A 94 -19.14 -15.72 -6.82
C ALA A 94 -17.75 -15.09 -6.72
N ILE A 95 -17.73 -13.77 -6.55
CA ILE A 95 -16.51 -12.99 -6.39
C ILE A 95 -16.57 -12.01 -5.22
N ARG A 96 -15.40 -11.55 -4.79
CA ARG A 96 -15.19 -10.33 -3.98
C ARG A 96 -14.08 -9.49 -4.59
N ILE A 97 -14.20 -8.18 -4.41
CA ILE A 97 -13.27 -7.20 -4.96
C ILE A 97 -12.66 -6.39 -3.82
N SER A 98 -11.34 -6.16 -3.88
CA SER A 98 -10.61 -5.28 -2.98
C SER A 98 -9.82 -4.23 -3.77
N HIS A 99 -9.81 -2.99 -3.27
CA HIS A 99 -9.08 -1.86 -3.85
C HIS A 99 -7.85 -1.46 -3.04
N ASP A 100 -7.50 -2.24 -2.01
CA ASP A 100 -6.45 -1.93 -1.03
C ASP A 100 -5.57 -3.15 -0.69
N ASP A 101 -5.38 -4.03 -1.67
CA ASP A 101 -4.59 -5.28 -1.57
C ASP A 101 -5.09 -6.22 -0.46
N GLY A 102 -6.42 -6.32 -0.34
CA GLY A 102 -7.10 -7.28 0.55
C GLY A 102 -7.19 -6.87 2.01
N LYS A 103 -6.91 -5.59 2.34
CA LYS A 103 -7.15 -5.06 3.69
C LYS A 103 -8.64 -4.93 3.98
N THR A 104 -9.40 -4.53 2.97
CA THR A 104 -10.86 -4.53 2.98
C THR A 104 -11.39 -5.19 1.71
N TRP A 105 -12.52 -5.88 1.84
CA TRP A 105 -13.17 -6.59 0.74
C TRP A 105 -14.61 -6.12 0.62
N GLY A 106 -15.05 -5.86 -0.61
CA GLY A 106 -16.44 -5.55 -0.93
C GLY A 106 -17.40 -6.71 -0.66
N ASN A 107 -18.67 -6.50 -0.98
CA ASN A 107 -19.70 -7.53 -0.83
C ASN A 107 -19.43 -8.73 -1.75
N ILE A 108 -19.85 -9.92 -1.31
CA ILE A 108 -19.88 -11.12 -2.15
C ILE A 108 -20.92 -10.90 -3.26
N THR A 109 -20.52 -11.13 -4.50
CA THR A 109 -21.38 -11.00 -5.68
C THR A 109 -21.41 -12.32 -6.42
N THR A 110 -22.58 -12.97 -6.55
CA THR A 110 -22.75 -14.09 -7.48
C THR A 110 -22.74 -13.54 -8.90
N ILE A 111 -21.92 -14.11 -9.78
CA ILE A 111 -21.74 -13.64 -11.17
C ILE A 111 -22.28 -14.63 -12.19
N LEU A 112 -22.38 -15.91 -11.82
CA LEU A 112 -22.96 -16.96 -12.64
C LEU A 112 -23.75 -17.91 -11.75
N ASP A 113 -24.96 -18.24 -12.18
CA ASP A 113 -25.90 -19.15 -11.52
C ASP A 113 -26.62 -19.98 -12.60
N LEU A 114 -26.99 -21.22 -12.28
CA LEU A 114 -27.60 -22.17 -13.20
C LEU A 114 -28.92 -22.73 -12.68
N PRO A 115 -29.83 -23.17 -13.58
CA PRO A 115 -31.17 -23.59 -13.20
C PRO A 115 -31.17 -24.88 -12.38
N SER A 116 -32.14 -24.96 -11.47
CA SER A 116 -32.43 -26.12 -10.62
C SER A 116 -33.88 -26.57 -10.78
N GLN A 117 -34.13 -27.87 -10.64
CA GLN A 117 -35.46 -28.46 -10.51
C GLN A 117 -36.20 -27.95 -9.26
N ASN A 118 -35.53 -27.31 -8.29
CA ASN A 118 -36.20 -26.72 -7.13
C ASN A 118 -36.65 -25.25 -7.35
N GLY A 119 -36.56 -24.73 -8.59
CA GLY A 119 -36.89 -23.33 -8.87
C GLY A 119 -35.76 -22.39 -8.44
N GLU A 120 -36.08 -21.30 -7.74
CA GLU A 120 -35.11 -20.29 -7.27
C GLU A 120 -34.42 -20.65 -5.94
N LYS A 121 -34.85 -21.72 -5.26
CA LYS A 121 -34.32 -22.10 -3.94
C LYS A 121 -33.70 -23.48 -4.01
N SER A 122 -32.43 -23.59 -3.63
CA SER A 122 -31.82 -24.89 -3.40
C SER A 122 -32.14 -25.45 -2.02
N PRO A 123 -32.33 -26.77 -1.88
CA PRO A 123 -32.59 -27.40 -0.61
C PRO A 123 -31.39 -27.18 0.31
N ILE A 124 -31.65 -26.54 1.44
CA ILE A 124 -30.68 -26.27 2.49
C ILE A 124 -30.76 -27.34 3.58
N ARG A 125 -29.97 -27.15 4.64
CA ARG A 125 -29.83 -28.08 5.75
C ARG A 125 -31.16 -28.50 6.37
N ASP A 126 -32.13 -27.60 6.45
CA ASP A 126 -33.40 -27.80 7.15
C ASP A 126 -34.51 -28.34 6.23
N ASP A 127 -34.26 -28.43 4.92
CA ASP A 127 -35.18 -29.02 3.93
C ASP A 127 -35.13 -30.56 3.90
N ALA A 128 -34.22 -31.17 4.67
CA ALA A 128 -34.06 -32.62 4.78
C ALA A 128 -33.99 -33.08 6.25
N PRO A 129 -34.75 -34.13 6.64
CA PRO A 129 -34.71 -34.66 8.00
C PRO A 129 -33.34 -35.27 8.38
N THR A 130 -32.44 -35.48 7.41
CA THR A 130 -31.03 -35.84 7.63
C THR A 130 -30.09 -35.01 6.74
N PHE A 131 -29.63 -33.86 7.25
CA PHE A 131 -28.58 -33.09 6.57
C PHE A 131 -27.35 -33.95 6.28
N ASN A 132 -26.93 -33.92 5.02
CA ASN A 132 -25.87 -34.76 4.52
C ASN A 132 -24.69 -33.90 4.04
N PRO A 133 -23.72 -33.58 4.91
CA PRO A 133 -22.61 -32.69 4.57
C PRO A 133 -21.64 -33.29 3.56
N TRP A 134 -21.83 -34.54 3.13
CA TRP A 134 -20.97 -35.23 2.15
C TRP A 134 -21.69 -35.51 0.83
N GLY A 135 -23.00 -35.23 0.73
CA GLY A 135 -23.81 -35.75 -0.37
C GLY A 135 -23.73 -37.28 -0.49
N ILE A 136 -23.64 -38.01 0.64
CA ILE A 136 -23.48 -39.49 0.73
C ILE A 136 -24.26 -40.24 -0.36
N ARG A 137 -23.51 -41.19 -0.93
CA ARG A 137 -23.71 -41.94 -2.18
C ARG A 137 -24.69 -43.13 -2.09
N SER A 138 -25.48 -43.26 -1.02
CA SER A 138 -26.24 -44.49 -0.72
C SER A 138 -27.68 -44.46 -1.22
N SER A 139 -27.92 -45.15 -2.33
CA SER A 139 -29.20 -45.72 -2.83
C SER A 139 -30.39 -44.80 -3.12
N ASN A 140 -31.29 -45.32 -3.97
CA ASN A 140 -32.43 -44.69 -4.65
C ASN A 140 -33.58 -44.18 -3.75
N ASN A 141 -33.29 -43.57 -2.60
CA ASN A 141 -34.35 -42.98 -1.77
C ASN A 141 -34.74 -41.59 -2.30
N ALA A 142 -36.03 -41.25 -2.22
CA ALA A 142 -36.61 -40.02 -2.79
C ALA A 142 -35.95 -38.73 -2.25
N GLU A 143 -35.43 -38.75 -1.02
CA GLU A 143 -34.75 -37.61 -0.40
C GLU A 143 -33.40 -37.27 -1.04
N ASN A 144 -32.66 -38.26 -1.58
CA ASN A 144 -31.37 -38.04 -2.23
C ASN A 144 -31.50 -37.40 -3.63
N LYS A 145 -32.69 -37.48 -4.26
CA LYS A 145 -32.96 -36.82 -5.54
C LYS A 145 -32.95 -35.28 -5.41
N LYS A 146 -33.37 -34.76 -4.24
CA LYS A 146 -33.44 -33.32 -3.97
C LYS A 146 -32.09 -32.60 -4.12
N TYR A 147 -30.97 -33.26 -3.85
CA TYR A 147 -29.64 -32.63 -3.89
C TYR A 147 -28.96 -32.73 -5.27
N ARG A 148 -29.45 -33.54 -6.22
CA ARG A 148 -28.80 -33.80 -7.54
C ARG A 148 -29.46 -33.10 -8.72
N ASN A 149 -30.29 -32.12 -8.43
CA ASN A 149 -31.29 -31.63 -9.36
C ASN A 149 -30.98 -30.21 -9.87
N SER A 150 -29.71 -29.84 -9.90
CA SER A 150 -29.22 -28.58 -10.47
C SER A 150 -28.23 -28.85 -11.58
N ALA A 151 -28.32 -28.07 -12.66
CA ALA A 151 -27.14 -27.81 -13.49
C ALA A 151 -26.19 -26.91 -12.68
N PHE A 152 -24.89 -27.04 -12.85
CA PHE A 152 -23.97 -26.39 -11.92
C PHE A 152 -22.65 -25.99 -12.54
N LEU A 153 -22.02 -25.03 -11.88
CA LEU A 153 -20.72 -24.48 -12.23
C LEU A 153 -19.71 -24.95 -11.19
N ILE A 154 -18.45 -25.16 -11.56
CA ILE A 154 -17.43 -25.55 -10.59
C ILE A 154 -16.04 -25.15 -11.07
N ASP A 155 -15.14 -24.91 -10.12
CA ASP A 155 -13.71 -24.72 -10.37
C ASP A 155 -13.38 -23.49 -11.24
N ALA A 156 -13.73 -22.29 -10.75
CA ALA A 156 -13.39 -21.05 -11.44
C ALA A 156 -11.88 -20.78 -11.51
N GLN A 157 -11.41 -20.27 -12.66
CA GLN A 157 -10.06 -19.73 -12.84
C GLN A 157 -10.09 -18.42 -13.64
N MET A 158 -9.12 -17.54 -13.38
CA MET A 158 -9.08 -16.20 -13.99
C MET A 158 -7.78 -15.95 -14.76
N VAL A 159 -7.85 -15.11 -15.79
CA VAL A 159 -6.68 -14.52 -16.48
C VAL A 159 -7.03 -13.12 -16.96
N GLN A 160 -6.08 -12.19 -16.93
CA GLN A 160 -6.28 -10.85 -17.48
C GLN A 160 -5.43 -10.64 -18.74
N ASP A 161 -6.05 -10.15 -19.81
CA ASP A 161 -5.34 -9.60 -20.95
C ASP A 161 -4.76 -8.23 -20.58
N GLN A 162 -3.44 -8.14 -20.40
CA GLN A 162 -2.78 -6.92 -19.97
C GLN A 162 -2.89 -5.80 -21.01
N ARG A 163 -3.08 -6.14 -22.29
CA ARG A 163 -3.16 -5.17 -23.40
C ARG A 163 -4.34 -4.21 -23.22
N ASN A 164 -5.51 -4.72 -22.85
CA ASN A 164 -6.74 -3.93 -22.71
C ASN A 164 -7.31 -3.92 -21.29
N GLY A 165 -6.86 -4.81 -20.40
CA GLY A 165 -7.37 -4.93 -19.04
C GLY A 165 -8.55 -5.87 -18.87
N ARG A 166 -9.02 -6.52 -19.95
CA ARG A 166 -10.13 -7.47 -19.91
C ARG A 166 -9.78 -8.65 -19.01
N LEU A 167 -10.62 -8.87 -18.01
CA LEU A 167 -10.55 -10.01 -17.11
C LEU A 167 -11.43 -11.13 -17.66
N PHE A 168 -10.84 -12.30 -17.89
CA PHE A 168 -11.57 -13.51 -18.23
C PHE A 168 -11.72 -14.40 -16.99
N LEU A 169 -12.89 -15.04 -16.87
CA LEU A 169 -13.14 -16.12 -15.94
C LEU A 169 -13.62 -17.33 -16.72
N ALA A 170 -12.87 -18.42 -16.62
CA ALA A 170 -13.26 -19.73 -17.13
C ALA A 170 -13.77 -20.59 -15.97
N VAL A 171 -14.82 -21.37 -16.22
CA VAL A 171 -15.45 -22.23 -15.21
C VAL A 171 -16.00 -23.48 -15.89
N ASP A 172 -15.96 -24.62 -15.19
CA ASP A 172 -16.58 -25.83 -15.67
C ASP A 172 -18.10 -25.71 -15.54
N MET A 173 -18.81 -26.23 -16.54
CA MET A 173 -20.27 -26.27 -16.53
C MET A 173 -20.74 -27.70 -16.77
N TYR A 174 -21.70 -28.13 -15.94
CA TYR A 174 -22.34 -29.43 -16.04
C TYR A 174 -23.85 -29.26 -16.16
N PRO A 175 -24.50 -29.97 -17.11
CA PRO A 175 -25.92 -30.26 -17.01
C PRO A 175 -26.21 -31.04 -15.73
N GLU A 176 -27.47 -31.08 -15.33
CA GLU A 176 -27.97 -31.77 -14.16
C GLU A 176 -27.41 -33.20 -14.06
N SER A 177 -26.46 -33.38 -13.15
CA SER A 177 -25.67 -34.60 -13.03
C SER A 177 -24.92 -34.64 -11.70
N THR A 178 -24.07 -35.64 -11.51
CA THR A 178 -23.12 -35.70 -10.39
C THR A 178 -21.68 -35.41 -10.83
N GLY A 179 -21.53 -34.67 -11.94
CA GLY A 179 -20.23 -34.32 -12.52
C GLY A 179 -19.36 -35.55 -12.81
N LEU A 180 -18.07 -35.44 -12.50
CA LEU A 180 -17.08 -36.53 -12.64
C LEU A 180 -17.28 -37.69 -11.64
N SER A 181 -18.04 -37.48 -10.55
CA SER A 181 -18.13 -38.42 -9.42
C SER A 181 -18.97 -39.69 -9.66
N GLY A 182 -19.78 -39.72 -10.73
CA GLY A 182 -20.43 -40.94 -11.22
C GLY A 182 -21.44 -41.62 -10.27
N VAL A 183 -22.06 -40.90 -9.33
CA VAL A 183 -22.84 -41.54 -8.26
C VAL A 183 -24.17 -42.11 -8.80
N ASN A 184 -24.47 -43.38 -8.48
CA ASN A 184 -25.63 -44.13 -9.00
C ASN A 184 -25.77 -44.04 -10.52
N ASP A 185 -24.63 -44.05 -11.24
CA ASP A 185 -24.60 -44.07 -12.70
C ASP A 185 -25.13 -42.78 -13.39
N ASN A 186 -25.15 -41.66 -12.64
CA ASN A 186 -25.62 -40.32 -13.06
C ASN A 186 -24.49 -39.29 -13.27
N GLY A 187 -23.24 -39.72 -13.44
CA GLY A 187 -22.14 -38.82 -13.84
C GLY A 187 -22.05 -38.65 -15.35
N ILE A 188 -21.09 -37.85 -15.81
CA ILE A 188 -20.80 -37.72 -17.24
C ILE A 188 -20.37 -39.06 -17.85
N LYS A 189 -21.08 -39.47 -18.90
CA LYS A 189 -20.89 -40.73 -19.63
C LYS A 189 -20.64 -40.52 -21.12
N GLU A 190 -21.01 -39.36 -21.65
CA GLU A 190 -20.88 -39.05 -23.07
C GLU A 190 -19.48 -38.54 -23.39
N LEU A 191 -18.92 -39.10 -24.46
CA LEU A 191 -17.66 -38.66 -25.03
C LEU A 191 -17.82 -37.41 -25.88
N GLY A 192 -16.74 -36.66 -25.99
CA GLY A 192 -16.61 -35.56 -26.91
C GLY A 192 -17.22 -34.26 -26.42
N SER A 193 -17.25 -33.29 -27.32
CA SER A 193 -17.65 -31.91 -27.02
C SER A 193 -19.16 -31.73 -26.85
N GLY A 194 -19.97 -32.66 -27.37
CA GLY A 194 -21.41 -32.47 -27.48
C GLY A 194 -21.84 -31.63 -28.70
N TYR A 195 -20.89 -31.20 -29.54
CA TYR A 195 -21.17 -30.42 -30.75
C TYR A 195 -21.08 -31.27 -32.02
N VAL A 196 -21.71 -30.79 -33.10
CA VAL A 196 -21.59 -31.32 -34.46
C VAL A 196 -21.17 -30.21 -35.42
N ASN A 197 -20.24 -30.50 -36.33
CA ASN A 197 -19.85 -29.55 -37.38
C ASN A 197 -20.77 -29.67 -38.59
N ILE A 198 -21.43 -28.58 -38.96
CA ILE A 198 -22.26 -28.49 -40.17
C ILE A 198 -21.75 -27.30 -40.99
N SER A 199 -21.20 -27.58 -42.17
CA SER A 199 -20.67 -26.55 -43.08
C SER A 199 -19.65 -25.60 -42.42
N GLY A 200 -18.78 -26.13 -41.56
CA GLY A 200 -17.72 -25.36 -40.91
C GLY A 200 -18.12 -24.66 -39.61
N LYS A 201 -19.39 -24.74 -39.18
CA LYS A 201 -19.86 -24.22 -37.89
C LYS A 201 -20.18 -25.35 -36.92
N ASN A 202 -19.81 -25.17 -35.66
CA ASN A 202 -20.13 -26.13 -34.59
C ASN A 202 -21.46 -25.74 -33.94
N TYR A 203 -22.41 -26.67 -33.92
CA TYR A 203 -23.72 -26.52 -33.28
C TYR A 203 -23.88 -27.51 -32.14
N LEU A 204 -24.44 -27.06 -31.02
CA LEU A 204 -24.70 -27.95 -29.88
C LEU A 204 -25.77 -28.97 -30.29
N LYS A 205 -25.48 -30.25 -30.08
CA LYS A 205 -26.46 -31.33 -30.29
C LYS A 205 -27.51 -31.26 -29.19
N LEU A 206 -28.74 -31.63 -29.51
CA LEU A 206 -29.83 -31.75 -28.55
C LEU A 206 -30.48 -33.12 -28.74
N TYR A 207 -30.51 -33.94 -27.69
CA TYR A 207 -31.03 -35.30 -27.78
C TYR A 207 -32.42 -35.41 -27.18
N PRO A 208 -33.33 -36.19 -27.77
CA PRO A 208 -34.52 -36.67 -27.07
C PRO A 208 -34.12 -37.36 -25.77
N TYR A 209 -34.95 -37.22 -24.74
CA TYR A 209 -34.68 -37.83 -23.44
C TYR A 209 -34.45 -39.34 -23.53
N GLY A 210 -33.37 -39.81 -22.90
CA GLY A 210 -33.00 -41.23 -22.88
C GLY A 210 -32.34 -41.74 -24.18
N GLN A 211 -32.12 -40.88 -25.18
CA GLN A 211 -31.50 -41.25 -26.46
C GLN A 211 -30.13 -40.59 -26.67
N ALA A 212 -29.28 -40.64 -25.64
CA ALA A 212 -27.91 -40.14 -25.74
C ALA A 212 -27.17 -40.81 -26.91
N ASN A 213 -26.49 -40.02 -27.74
CA ASN A 213 -25.76 -40.46 -28.94
C ASN A 213 -26.62 -41.04 -30.09
N GLY A 214 -27.94 -40.82 -30.09
CA GLY A 214 -28.85 -41.18 -31.19
C GLY A 214 -29.02 -40.07 -32.24
N ASN A 215 -30.15 -40.08 -32.96
CA ASN A 215 -30.59 -38.93 -33.76
C ASN A 215 -30.67 -37.68 -32.87
N HIS A 216 -30.23 -36.55 -33.41
CA HIS A 216 -30.11 -35.32 -32.65
C HIS A 216 -30.66 -34.12 -33.41
N TRP A 217 -31.14 -33.16 -32.63
CA TRP A 217 -31.48 -31.84 -33.08
C TRP A 217 -30.24 -30.95 -32.92
N THR A 218 -30.23 -29.76 -33.51
CA THR A 218 -29.13 -28.80 -33.39
C THR A 218 -29.63 -27.44 -32.90
N LEU A 219 -28.93 -26.89 -31.92
CA LEU A 219 -29.11 -25.50 -31.48
C LEU A 219 -28.26 -24.58 -32.34
N ARG A 220 -28.92 -23.65 -33.04
CA ARG A 220 -28.32 -22.74 -34.01
C ARG A 220 -28.31 -21.30 -33.54
N GLU A 221 -27.87 -20.41 -34.42
CA GLU A 221 -27.82 -18.98 -34.19
C GLU A 221 -29.17 -18.45 -33.67
N ASN A 222 -29.13 -17.45 -32.79
CA ASN A 222 -30.32 -16.83 -32.18
C ASN A 222 -31.22 -17.77 -31.34
N GLY A 223 -30.73 -18.98 -31.04
CA GLY A 223 -31.47 -19.94 -30.23
C GLY A 223 -32.40 -20.85 -31.01
N GLU A 224 -32.31 -20.86 -32.34
CA GLU A 224 -33.21 -21.65 -33.20
C GLU A 224 -32.88 -23.14 -33.11
N VAL A 225 -33.90 -23.98 -33.02
CA VAL A 225 -33.73 -25.43 -32.91
C VAL A 225 -34.12 -26.10 -34.24
N PHE A 226 -33.22 -26.90 -34.80
CA PHE A 226 -33.41 -27.66 -36.04
C PHE A 226 -33.48 -29.14 -35.73
N ASP A 227 -34.44 -29.84 -36.32
CA ASP A 227 -34.59 -31.29 -36.16
C ASP A 227 -33.50 -32.09 -36.91
N GLU A 228 -33.54 -33.41 -36.77
CA GLU A 228 -32.64 -34.36 -37.43
C GLU A 228 -32.67 -34.32 -38.97
N ASN A 229 -33.73 -33.76 -39.56
CA ASN A 229 -33.88 -33.57 -41.00
C ASN A 229 -33.45 -32.16 -41.46
N ASN A 230 -32.75 -31.41 -40.60
CA ASN A 230 -32.31 -30.04 -40.87
C ASN A 230 -33.47 -29.07 -41.12
N LYS A 231 -34.64 -29.32 -40.53
CA LYS A 231 -35.80 -28.41 -40.60
C LYS A 231 -35.91 -27.60 -39.30
N LYS A 232 -36.11 -26.29 -39.43
CA LYS A 232 -36.37 -25.41 -38.29
C LYS A 232 -37.67 -25.81 -37.59
N THR A 233 -37.61 -25.93 -36.27
CA THR A 233 -38.74 -26.29 -35.40
C THR A 233 -39.40 -25.04 -34.80
N GLU A 234 -40.49 -25.26 -34.06
CA GLU A 234 -41.21 -24.26 -33.27
C GLU A 234 -40.56 -23.94 -31.91
N TYR A 235 -39.47 -24.63 -31.57
CA TYR A 235 -38.74 -24.46 -30.32
C TYR A 235 -37.62 -23.43 -30.46
N ARG A 236 -37.41 -22.66 -29.39
CA ARG A 236 -36.29 -21.72 -29.24
C ARG A 236 -35.63 -21.92 -27.88
N VAL A 237 -34.30 -21.88 -27.83
CA VAL A 237 -33.51 -21.90 -26.60
C VAL A 237 -32.93 -20.52 -26.33
N GLU A 238 -32.94 -20.07 -25.08
CA GLU A 238 -32.28 -18.83 -24.69
C GLU A 238 -30.76 -19.00 -24.71
N VAL A 239 -30.09 -18.21 -25.55
CA VAL A 239 -28.63 -18.22 -25.75
C VAL A 239 -27.98 -16.90 -25.33
N ASN A 240 -28.79 -15.90 -24.99
CA ASN A 240 -28.35 -14.62 -24.42
C ASN A 240 -28.99 -14.46 -23.03
N GLY A 241 -28.27 -14.91 -22.01
CA GLY A 241 -28.72 -14.82 -20.62
C GLY A 241 -28.80 -13.38 -20.12
N GLU A 242 -29.66 -13.16 -19.14
CA GLU A 242 -29.84 -11.86 -18.51
C GLU A 242 -28.90 -11.70 -17.31
N ALA A 243 -28.03 -10.68 -17.36
CA ALA A 243 -27.09 -10.40 -16.27
C ALA A 243 -27.77 -10.15 -14.92
N LYS A 244 -28.98 -9.58 -14.91
CA LYS A 244 -29.77 -9.34 -13.68
C LYS A 244 -30.23 -10.63 -12.99
N LEU A 245 -30.23 -11.75 -13.71
CA LEU A 245 -30.54 -13.08 -13.23
C LEU A 245 -29.26 -13.92 -13.05
N ASN A 246 -28.08 -13.30 -13.07
CA ASN A 246 -26.79 -13.97 -13.09
C ASN A 246 -26.71 -15.05 -14.20
N PHE A 247 -27.37 -14.78 -15.33
CA PHE A 247 -27.47 -15.67 -16.49
C PHE A 247 -28.19 -17.02 -16.25
N ARG A 248 -28.93 -17.17 -15.14
CA ARG A 248 -29.69 -18.38 -14.79
C ARG A 248 -30.67 -18.86 -15.88
N ASN A 249 -31.15 -17.94 -16.71
CA ASN A 249 -32.07 -18.23 -17.81
C ASN A 249 -31.39 -18.82 -19.05
N LEU A 250 -30.06 -18.93 -19.10
CA LEU A 250 -29.36 -19.60 -20.21
C LEU A 250 -29.83 -21.05 -20.36
N GLY A 251 -30.17 -21.43 -21.60
CA GLY A 251 -30.68 -22.76 -21.90
C GLY A 251 -32.21 -22.90 -21.76
N ASN A 252 -32.93 -21.85 -21.35
CA ASN A 252 -34.39 -21.89 -21.23
C ASN A 252 -35.05 -22.19 -22.57
N VAL A 253 -36.01 -23.11 -22.60
CA VAL A 253 -36.70 -23.58 -23.80
C VAL A 253 -38.08 -22.94 -23.88
N TYR A 254 -38.39 -22.42 -25.05
CA TYR A 254 -39.68 -21.84 -25.39
C TYR A 254 -40.29 -22.55 -26.58
N LYS A 255 -41.61 -22.68 -26.61
CA LYS A 255 -42.40 -23.11 -27.77
C LYS A 255 -43.45 -22.06 -28.05
N ASN A 256 -43.42 -21.46 -29.23
CA ASN A 256 -44.34 -20.37 -29.62
C ASN A 256 -44.40 -19.22 -28.57
N GLY A 257 -43.30 -18.96 -27.87
CA GLY A 257 -43.19 -17.92 -26.82
C GLY A 257 -43.55 -18.39 -25.41
N GLU A 258 -44.09 -19.59 -25.22
CA GLU A 258 -44.37 -20.16 -23.90
C GLU A 258 -43.15 -20.88 -23.34
N TYR A 259 -42.79 -20.61 -22.09
CA TYR A 259 -41.68 -21.24 -21.38
C TYR A 259 -41.99 -22.70 -21.02
N LEU A 260 -41.06 -23.62 -21.30
CA LEU A 260 -41.23 -25.06 -21.09
C LEU A 260 -40.27 -25.68 -20.06
N GLY A 261 -39.14 -25.02 -19.76
CA GLY A 261 -38.06 -25.56 -18.95
C GLY A 261 -36.68 -25.16 -19.46
N ASN A 262 -35.65 -25.98 -19.24
CA ASN A 262 -34.26 -25.71 -19.60
C ASN A 262 -33.53 -26.96 -20.17
N ILE A 263 -32.68 -26.77 -21.19
CA ILE A 263 -31.94 -27.87 -21.85
C ILE A 263 -30.91 -28.56 -20.96
N TYR A 264 -30.50 -27.93 -19.86
CA TYR A 264 -29.49 -28.47 -18.93
C TYR A 264 -30.09 -29.26 -17.77
N LEU A 265 -31.42 -29.34 -17.68
CA LEU A 265 -32.13 -30.09 -16.65
C LEU A 265 -32.64 -31.44 -17.20
N LYS A 266 -32.80 -32.46 -16.35
CA LYS A 266 -33.42 -33.75 -16.71
C LYS A 266 -34.94 -33.63 -16.82
N LYS A 267 -35.60 -34.63 -17.43
CA LYS A 267 -37.07 -34.67 -17.59
C LYS A 267 -37.77 -34.99 -16.28
N GLU A 268 -37.79 -34.04 -15.36
CA GLU A 268 -38.49 -34.12 -14.09
C GLU A 268 -39.54 -33.01 -13.98
N ASP A 269 -40.16 -32.82 -12.81
CA ASP A 269 -41.40 -32.05 -12.66
C ASP A 269 -41.36 -30.64 -13.29
N ASN A 270 -40.27 -29.90 -13.11
CA ASN A 270 -40.10 -28.53 -13.62
C ASN A 270 -39.49 -28.46 -15.03
N ASN A 271 -39.22 -29.61 -15.66
CA ASN A 271 -38.65 -29.68 -17.00
C ASN A 271 -39.33 -30.73 -17.91
N LYS A 272 -40.47 -31.28 -17.46
CA LYS A 272 -41.17 -32.41 -18.10
C LYS A 272 -41.65 -32.15 -19.52
N ASN A 273 -41.87 -30.88 -19.86
CA ASN A 273 -42.42 -30.45 -21.14
C ASN A 273 -41.36 -30.14 -22.19
N VAL A 274 -40.08 -30.12 -21.80
CA VAL A 274 -38.99 -29.97 -22.76
C VAL A 274 -38.87 -31.27 -23.58
N PRO A 275 -38.65 -31.23 -24.91
CA PRO A 275 -38.56 -32.46 -25.72
C PRO A 275 -37.15 -33.06 -25.77
N PHE A 276 -36.14 -32.24 -25.51
CA PHE A 276 -34.73 -32.53 -25.77
C PHE A 276 -33.80 -31.91 -24.71
N VAL A 277 -32.59 -32.45 -24.56
CA VAL A 277 -31.57 -31.97 -23.62
C VAL A 277 -30.21 -31.84 -24.27
N ALA A 278 -29.38 -30.99 -23.66
CA ALA A 278 -27.96 -30.93 -23.98
C ALA A 278 -27.27 -32.27 -23.61
N PRO A 279 -26.21 -32.67 -24.35
CA PRO A 279 -25.37 -33.81 -24.05
C PRO A 279 -24.90 -33.80 -22.60
N ASN A 280 -25.00 -34.93 -21.90
CA ASN A 280 -24.53 -35.07 -20.53
C ASN A 280 -23.01 -35.28 -20.50
N THR A 281 -22.29 -34.19 -20.73
CA THR A 281 -20.84 -34.10 -20.77
C THR A 281 -20.34 -32.86 -20.03
N ALA A 282 -19.03 -32.77 -19.78
CA ALA A 282 -18.41 -31.57 -19.19
C ALA A 282 -18.23 -30.48 -20.25
N TYR A 283 -18.66 -29.25 -19.92
CA TYR A 283 -18.47 -28.05 -20.72
C TYR A 283 -17.52 -27.09 -20.00
N ILE A 284 -16.92 -26.17 -20.74
CA ILE A 284 -16.12 -25.07 -20.21
C ILE A 284 -16.69 -23.75 -20.73
N TRP A 285 -17.12 -22.92 -19.80
CA TRP A 285 -17.68 -21.60 -20.09
C TRP A 285 -16.66 -20.52 -19.79
N LEU A 286 -16.65 -19.49 -20.63
CA LEU A 286 -15.82 -18.31 -20.48
C LEU A 286 -16.71 -17.07 -20.42
N THR A 287 -16.57 -16.27 -19.38
CA THR A 287 -17.13 -14.90 -19.32
C THR A 287 -16.01 -13.90 -19.12
N TYR A 288 -16.28 -12.62 -19.37
CA TYR A 288 -15.31 -11.57 -19.13
C TYR A 288 -15.93 -10.30 -18.57
N SER A 289 -15.06 -9.49 -17.98
CA SER A 289 -15.33 -8.16 -17.46
C SER A 289 -14.31 -7.16 -18.02
N ASP A 290 -14.81 -5.99 -18.43
CA ASP A 290 -14.00 -4.84 -18.89
C ASP A 290 -13.91 -3.72 -17.84
N ASP A 291 -14.40 -3.96 -16.61
CA ASP A 291 -14.52 -2.96 -15.55
C ASP A 291 -14.01 -3.45 -14.18
N ASN A 292 -12.99 -4.31 -14.21
CA ASN A 292 -12.35 -4.92 -13.02
C ASN A 292 -13.33 -5.75 -12.17
N GLY A 293 -14.16 -6.56 -12.82
CA GLY A 293 -15.03 -7.55 -12.19
C GLY A 293 -16.38 -7.02 -11.72
N LYS A 294 -16.73 -5.76 -11.99
CA LYS A 294 -18.01 -5.17 -11.53
C LYS A 294 -19.19 -5.69 -12.33
N THR A 295 -19.03 -5.80 -13.64
CA THR A 295 -20.02 -6.38 -14.55
C THR A 295 -19.39 -7.47 -15.41
N TRP A 296 -20.20 -8.47 -15.75
CA TRP A 296 -19.80 -9.63 -16.53
C TRP A 296 -20.73 -9.77 -17.73
N VAL A 297 -20.21 -10.30 -18.84
CA VAL A 297 -20.99 -10.53 -20.06
C VAL A 297 -21.56 -11.95 -20.11
N ASN A 298 -22.48 -12.18 -21.06
CA ASN A 298 -23.02 -13.51 -21.34
C ASN A 298 -21.90 -14.55 -21.54
N PRO A 299 -21.92 -15.67 -20.78
CA PRO A 299 -20.97 -16.78 -20.96
C PRO A 299 -20.91 -17.30 -22.39
N ILE A 300 -19.70 -17.63 -22.82
CA ILE A 300 -19.38 -18.24 -24.11
C ILE A 300 -18.92 -19.68 -23.85
N ASP A 301 -19.58 -20.64 -24.46
CA ASP A 301 -19.15 -22.04 -24.42
C ASP A 301 -18.01 -22.27 -25.42
N ILE A 302 -16.79 -22.52 -24.90
CA ILE A 302 -15.59 -22.78 -25.71
C ILE A 302 -15.32 -24.27 -25.91
N THR A 303 -16.19 -25.16 -25.40
CA THR A 303 -15.99 -26.62 -25.36
C THR A 303 -15.69 -27.20 -26.74
N SER A 304 -16.40 -26.77 -27.78
CA SER A 304 -16.20 -27.26 -29.16
C SER A 304 -14.82 -26.92 -29.74
N GLN A 305 -14.13 -25.93 -29.18
CA GLN A 305 -12.80 -25.52 -29.64
C GLN A 305 -11.70 -26.39 -29.01
N VAL A 306 -11.88 -26.77 -27.74
CA VAL A 306 -10.81 -27.36 -26.92
C VAL A 306 -11.02 -28.84 -26.58
N LYS A 307 -12.27 -29.31 -26.43
CA LYS A 307 -12.57 -30.69 -26.03
C LYS A 307 -12.66 -31.62 -27.24
N LYS A 308 -11.84 -32.67 -27.25
CA LYS A 308 -11.76 -33.64 -28.36
C LYS A 308 -12.77 -34.77 -28.21
N ASP A 309 -13.16 -35.39 -29.32
CA ASP A 309 -14.23 -36.41 -29.39
C ASP A 309 -14.00 -37.65 -28.53
N TRP A 310 -12.76 -37.97 -28.20
CA TRP A 310 -12.42 -39.13 -27.37
C TRP A 310 -12.36 -38.81 -25.86
N MET A 311 -12.43 -37.53 -25.50
CA MET A 311 -12.33 -37.09 -24.10
C MET A 311 -13.65 -37.34 -23.39
N ARG A 312 -13.58 -37.93 -22.20
CA ARG A 312 -14.71 -38.14 -21.32
C ARG A 312 -14.96 -36.90 -20.46
N PHE A 313 -13.93 -36.48 -19.74
CA PHE A 313 -13.92 -35.26 -18.91
C PHE A 313 -13.05 -34.19 -19.56
N PHE A 314 -13.38 -32.94 -19.32
CA PHE A 314 -12.56 -31.78 -19.61
C PHE A 314 -12.93 -30.69 -18.61
N GLY A 315 -11.95 -30.12 -17.92
CA GLY A 315 -12.21 -29.08 -16.93
C GLY A 315 -10.99 -28.23 -16.62
N THR A 316 -11.22 -27.18 -15.83
CA THR A 316 -10.20 -26.22 -15.42
C THR A 316 -9.17 -26.85 -14.45
N GLY A 317 -7.96 -26.30 -14.41
CA GLY A 317 -7.08 -26.41 -13.25
C GLY A 317 -7.27 -25.16 -12.40
N PRO A 318 -8.13 -25.15 -11.36
CA PRO A 318 -8.54 -23.91 -10.70
C PRO A 318 -7.37 -23.13 -10.11
N GLY A 319 -7.49 -21.80 -10.15
CA GLY A 319 -6.41 -20.86 -9.81
C GLY A 319 -6.34 -19.72 -10.83
N VAL A 320 -5.14 -19.40 -11.32
CA VAL A 320 -4.91 -18.26 -12.21
C VAL A 320 -4.08 -18.66 -13.42
N GLY A 321 -4.55 -18.26 -14.61
CA GLY A 321 -3.79 -18.31 -15.86
C GLY A 321 -2.88 -17.09 -16.03
N ILE A 322 -2.07 -17.09 -17.09
CA ILE A 322 -1.14 -15.99 -17.39
C ILE A 322 -1.37 -15.42 -18.78
N GLN A 323 -1.01 -14.15 -18.97
CA GLN A 323 -0.64 -13.68 -20.30
C GLN A 323 0.88 -13.84 -20.43
N THR A 324 1.30 -14.60 -21.43
CA THR A 324 2.72 -14.81 -21.72
C THR A 324 3.37 -13.56 -22.34
N LYS A 325 4.70 -13.50 -22.36
CA LYS A 325 5.47 -12.37 -22.94
C LYS A 325 5.14 -12.08 -24.40
N ASN A 326 4.73 -13.09 -25.18
CA ASN A 326 4.33 -12.91 -26.58
C ASN A 326 2.85 -12.46 -26.74
N GLY A 327 2.11 -12.32 -25.63
CA GLY A 327 0.74 -11.84 -25.61
C GLY A 327 -0.34 -12.93 -25.59
N ASN A 328 0.03 -14.21 -25.63
CA ASN A 328 -0.94 -15.31 -25.57
C ASN A 328 -1.55 -15.41 -24.17
N LEU A 329 -2.87 -15.57 -24.09
CA LEU A 329 -3.57 -15.93 -22.86
C LEU A 329 -3.51 -17.44 -22.68
N VAL A 330 -3.18 -17.89 -21.48
CA VAL A 330 -2.95 -19.31 -21.19
C VAL A 330 -3.65 -19.69 -19.89
N LEU A 331 -4.50 -20.72 -19.96
CA LEU A 331 -5.23 -21.25 -18.81
C LEU A 331 -4.95 -22.75 -18.65
N PRO A 332 -4.63 -23.24 -17.44
CA PRO A 332 -4.49 -24.65 -17.17
C PRO A 332 -5.82 -25.39 -17.21
N VAL A 333 -5.79 -26.60 -17.76
CA VAL A 333 -6.93 -27.53 -17.86
C VAL A 333 -6.44 -28.95 -17.60
N TYR A 334 -7.37 -29.86 -17.37
CA TYR A 334 -7.08 -31.29 -17.47
C TYR A 334 -8.28 -32.02 -18.08
N TYR A 335 -8.03 -33.19 -18.64
CA TYR A 335 -9.05 -34.00 -19.26
C TYR A 335 -8.82 -35.47 -18.97
N SER A 336 -9.83 -36.31 -19.20
CA SER A 336 -9.68 -37.76 -19.11
C SER A 336 -10.06 -38.49 -20.39
N ASN A 337 -9.36 -39.60 -20.65
CA ASN A 337 -9.76 -40.54 -21.68
C ASN A 337 -10.84 -41.53 -21.16
N LEU A 338 -11.24 -42.47 -22.02
CA LEU A 338 -12.21 -43.52 -21.68
C LEU A 338 -11.81 -44.39 -20.48
N SER A 339 -10.52 -44.69 -20.35
CA SER A 339 -9.94 -45.50 -19.26
C SER A 339 -9.81 -44.71 -17.95
N GLY A 340 -10.19 -43.43 -17.94
CA GLY A 340 -10.09 -42.55 -16.77
C GLY A 340 -8.67 -42.02 -16.52
N MET A 341 -7.78 -42.07 -17.52
CA MET A 341 -6.46 -41.44 -17.43
C MET A 341 -6.62 -39.93 -17.47
N GLU A 342 -6.31 -39.26 -16.36
CA GLU A 342 -6.36 -37.80 -16.28
C GLU A 342 -5.02 -37.18 -16.67
N SER A 343 -5.09 -36.13 -17.50
CA SER A 343 -3.95 -35.51 -18.14
C SER A 343 -4.08 -33.99 -18.15
N ALA A 344 -3.13 -33.31 -17.49
CA ALA A 344 -3.01 -31.86 -17.48
C ALA A 344 -2.60 -31.34 -18.86
N ALA A 345 -3.09 -30.17 -19.23
CA ALA A 345 -2.75 -29.44 -20.44
C ALA A 345 -3.01 -27.93 -20.26
N LEU A 346 -2.81 -27.16 -21.32
CA LEU A 346 -3.11 -25.73 -21.36
C LEU A 346 -4.07 -25.45 -22.52
N ILE A 347 -5.02 -24.53 -22.32
CA ILE A 347 -5.72 -23.87 -23.43
C ILE A 347 -5.06 -22.52 -23.68
N ILE A 348 -4.87 -22.18 -24.96
CA ILE A 348 -4.07 -21.04 -25.40
C ILE A 348 -4.92 -20.19 -26.33
N SER A 349 -4.89 -18.87 -26.16
CA SER A 349 -5.50 -17.90 -27.06
C SER A 349 -4.49 -16.87 -27.53
N GLN A 350 -4.27 -16.80 -28.83
CA GLN A 350 -3.36 -15.83 -29.46
C GLN A 350 -4.08 -14.51 -29.83
N ASP A 351 -5.40 -14.52 -29.90
CA ASP A 351 -6.23 -13.44 -30.46
C ASP A 351 -6.99 -12.62 -29.41
N GLY A 352 -6.56 -12.71 -28.15
CA GLY A 352 -7.15 -11.97 -27.03
C GLY A 352 -8.46 -12.57 -26.52
N GLY A 353 -8.54 -13.91 -26.52
CA GLY A 353 -9.64 -14.67 -25.94
C GLY A 353 -10.82 -14.89 -26.89
N LYS A 354 -10.68 -14.62 -28.20
CA LYS A 354 -11.76 -14.84 -29.18
C LYS A 354 -11.82 -16.31 -29.59
N SER A 355 -10.67 -16.95 -29.77
CA SER A 355 -10.54 -18.38 -30.01
C SER A 355 -9.51 -19.01 -29.09
N TRP A 356 -9.71 -20.29 -28.78
CA TRP A 356 -8.91 -21.08 -27.87
C TRP A 356 -8.54 -22.42 -28.50
N GLU A 357 -7.30 -22.82 -28.32
CA GLU A 357 -6.81 -24.12 -28.76
C GLU A 357 -6.21 -24.91 -27.60
N LEU A 358 -6.30 -26.23 -27.69
CA LEU A 358 -5.76 -27.14 -26.69
C LEU A 358 -4.31 -27.54 -27.04
N GLY A 359 -3.37 -27.25 -26.15
CA GLY A 359 -1.99 -27.74 -26.20
C GLY A 359 -1.88 -29.24 -25.87
N LYS A 360 -0.70 -29.84 -26.11
CA LYS A 360 -0.44 -31.24 -25.74
C LYS A 360 -0.37 -31.40 -24.22
N SER A 361 -0.59 -32.63 -23.74
CA SER A 361 -0.34 -32.97 -22.34
C SER A 361 1.10 -33.42 -22.12
N PRO A 362 1.70 -33.20 -20.93
CA PRO A 362 2.95 -33.85 -20.57
C PRO A 362 2.87 -35.39 -20.61
N ASN A 363 1.66 -35.96 -20.47
CA ASN A 363 1.42 -37.39 -20.62
C ASN A 363 1.57 -37.89 -22.07
N ASP A 364 1.57 -37.01 -23.08
CA ASP A 364 1.73 -37.41 -24.49
C ASP A 364 3.16 -37.81 -24.84
N THR A 365 4.16 -37.40 -24.04
CA THR A 365 5.58 -37.65 -24.32
C THR A 365 6.29 -38.50 -23.27
N ARG A 366 5.74 -38.63 -22.06
CA ARG A 366 6.43 -39.31 -20.94
C ARG A 366 5.95 -40.73 -20.63
N LEU A 367 4.83 -41.17 -21.21
CA LEU A 367 4.29 -42.50 -20.96
C LEU A 367 4.90 -43.51 -21.94
N ASN A 368 5.40 -44.63 -21.42
CA ASN A 368 6.11 -45.62 -22.23
C ASN A 368 5.15 -46.35 -23.19
N GLY A 369 5.14 -45.97 -24.47
CA GLY A 369 4.34 -46.59 -25.53
C GLY A 369 2.86 -46.19 -25.56
N TYR A 370 2.44 -45.23 -24.73
CA TYR A 370 1.07 -44.71 -24.67
C TYR A 370 1.09 -43.17 -24.61
N ASP A 371 -0.07 -42.54 -24.82
CA ASP A 371 -0.27 -41.10 -24.69
C ASP A 371 -1.51 -40.77 -23.83
N SER A 372 -1.85 -39.49 -23.68
CA SER A 372 -3.00 -39.06 -22.88
C SER A 372 -4.35 -39.58 -23.40
N ARG A 373 -4.44 -39.97 -24.68
CA ARG A 373 -5.63 -40.56 -25.30
C ARG A 373 -5.70 -42.07 -25.08
N THR A 374 -4.58 -42.76 -25.24
CA THR A 374 -4.50 -44.22 -25.40
C THR A 374 -4.12 -44.97 -24.13
N SER A 375 -3.61 -44.28 -23.10
CA SER A 375 -3.22 -44.92 -21.84
C SER A 375 -4.38 -45.78 -21.27
N PRO A 376 -4.15 -47.09 -21.04
CA PRO A 376 -5.19 -48.01 -20.56
C PRO A 376 -5.40 -47.93 -19.04
N SER A 377 -4.59 -47.14 -18.34
CA SER A 377 -4.58 -47.03 -16.88
C SER A 377 -4.62 -45.58 -16.45
N ASN A 378 -5.24 -45.33 -15.29
CA ASN A 378 -5.24 -44.04 -14.60
C ASN A 378 -4.06 -43.86 -13.62
N THR A 379 -3.09 -44.77 -13.68
CA THR A 379 -1.79 -44.61 -13.01
C THR A 379 -1.00 -43.51 -13.69
N ASN A 380 -0.11 -42.83 -12.95
CA ASN A 380 0.65 -41.67 -13.44
C ASN A 380 -0.21 -40.50 -13.91
N ARG A 381 -1.44 -40.35 -13.41
CA ARG A 381 -2.27 -39.18 -13.72
C ARG A 381 -1.60 -37.85 -13.37
N LEU A 382 -1.92 -36.84 -14.16
CA LEU A 382 -1.61 -35.43 -13.92
C LEU A 382 -2.93 -34.67 -14.04
N THR A 383 -3.36 -33.98 -12.98
CA THR A 383 -4.68 -33.34 -12.93
C THR A 383 -4.56 -31.82 -12.89
N GLU A 384 -5.13 -31.17 -11.87
CA GLU A 384 -5.12 -29.73 -11.68
C GLU A 384 -3.70 -29.18 -11.67
N ALA A 385 -3.50 -28.04 -12.32
CA ALA A 385 -2.18 -27.48 -12.53
C ALA A 385 -2.18 -25.95 -12.44
N GLN A 386 -1.01 -25.39 -12.17
CA GLN A 386 -0.74 -23.95 -12.22
C GLN A 386 0.59 -23.73 -12.92
N LEU A 387 0.75 -22.56 -13.55
CA LEU A 387 1.89 -22.26 -14.39
C LEU A 387 2.56 -20.93 -14.08
N VAL A 388 3.84 -20.84 -14.44
CA VAL A 388 4.60 -19.59 -14.51
C VAL A 388 5.42 -19.57 -15.80
N GLU A 389 5.64 -18.37 -16.35
CA GLU A 389 6.60 -18.15 -17.43
C GLU A 389 7.88 -17.55 -16.87
N LEU A 390 9.00 -18.26 -17.08
CA LEU A 390 10.32 -17.84 -16.65
C LEU A 390 10.86 -16.69 -17.50
N ASP A 391 11.94 -16.06 -17.05
CA ASP A 391 12.52 -14.97 -17.82
C ASP A 391 13.07 -15.37 -19.18
N ASN A 392 13.56 -16.61 -19.28
CA ASN A 392 14.05 -17.19 -20.54
C ASN A 392 12.93 -17.60 -21.52
N GLY A 393 11.64 -17.45 -21.14
CA GLY A 393 10.47 -17.80 -21.96
C GLY A 393 9.94 -19.22 -21.74
N ASP A 394 10.59 -20.02 -20.89
CA ASP A 394 10.09 -21.34 -20.54
C ASP A 394 8.79 -21.24 -19.74
N ILE A 395 7.82 -22.10 -20.04
CA ILE A 395 6.66 -22.30 -19.17
C ILE A 395 6.92 -23.50 -18.26
N LYS A 396 6.76 -23.30 -16.95
CA LYS A 396 6.78 -24.36 -15.95
C LYS A 396 5.36 -24.66 -15.49
N LEU A 397 4.94 -25.91 -15.61
CA LEU A 397 3.63 -26.39 -15.19
C LEU A 397 3.76 -27.30 -13.97
N PHE A 398 3.20 -26.89 -12.86
CA PHE A 398 3.19 -27.62 -11.59
C PHE A 398 1.85 -28.33 -11.44
N MET A 399 1.87 -29.63 -11.19
CA MET A 399 0.68 -30.49 -11.36
C MET A 399 0.40 -31.36 -10.14
N ARG A 400 -0.88 -31.40 -9.77
CA ARG A 400 -1.43 -32.39 -8.83
C ARG A 400 -1.28 -33.80 -9.38
N ASN A 401 -0.86 -34.71 -8.52
CA ASN A 401 -0.55 -36.09 -8.89
C ASN A 401 -0.49 -37.02 -7.66
N GLN A 402 -0.42 -38.33 -7.88
CA GLN A 402 -0.43 -39.34 -6.79
C GLN A 402 0.96 -39.84 -6.38
N SER A 403 2.05 -39.14 -6.72
CA SER A 403 3.41 -39.62 -6.49
C SER A 403 3.96 -39.32 -5.08
N GLY A 404 3.21 -38.58 -4.26
CA GLY A 404 3.65 -38.05 -2.96
C GLY A 404 4.53 -36.80 -3.05
N LYS A 405 4.89 -36.38 -4.27
CA LYS A 405 5.75 -35.24 -4.56
C LYS A 405 5.14 -34.38 -5.67
N VAL A 406 5.52 -33.11 -5.73
CA VAL A 406 5.09 -32.21 -6.81
C VAL A 406 5.69 -32.70 -8.14
N MET A 407 4.87 -32.69 -9.20
CA MET A 407 5.33 -32.98 -10.55
C MET A 407 5.39 -31.67 -11.34
N MET A 408 6.49 -31.44 -12.05
CA MET A 408 6.71 -30.24 -12.85
C MET A 408 7.03 -30.62 -14.29
N SER A 409 6.50 -29.88 -15.27
CA SER A 409 6.85 -30.03 -16.68
C SER A 409 7.31 -28.71 -17.29
N THR A 410 8.20 -28.78 -18.28
CA THR A 410 8.75 -27.60 -18.97
C THR A 410 8.30 -27.58 -20.42
N SER A 411 7.77 -26.44 -20.86
CA SER A 411 7.50 -26.13 -22.27
C SER A 411 8.47 -25.04 -22.75
N LYS A 412 8.94 -25.19 -23.99
CA LYS A 412 9.84 -24.26 -24.68
C LYS A 412 9.15 -23.45 -25.79
N ASP A 413 7.87 -23.72 -26.03
CA ASP A 413 7.12 -23.20 -27.17
C ASP A 413 5.86 -22.44 -26.75
N GLY A 414 5.77 -21.98 -25.50
CA GLY A 414 4.62 -21.21 -25.00
C GLY A 414 3.44 -22.07 -24.57
N GLY A 415 3.69 -23.35 -24.23
CA GLY A 415 2.70 -24.25 -23.63
C GLY A 415 2.07 -25.25 -24.59
N TYR A 416 2.51 -25.29 -25.86
CA TYR A 416 1.97 -26.23 -26.85
C TYR A 416 2.50 -27.64 -26.67
N THR A 417 3.79 -27.80 -26.35
CA THR A 417 4.43 -29.10 -26.13
C THR A 417 5.36 -29.09 -24.92
N TRP A 418 5.71 -30.28 -24.43
CA TRP A 418 6.46 -30.49 -23.19
C TRP A 418 7.72 -31.30 -23.43
N VAL A 419 8.87 -30.75 -23.05
CA VAL A 419 10.20 -31.35 -23.30
C VAL A 419 10.71 -32.20 -22.14
N SER A 420 10.23 -31.94 -20.92
CA SER A 420 10.60 -32.70 -19.72
C SER A 420 9.46 -32.73 -18.73
N THR A 421 9.36 -33.82 -17.96
CA THR A 421 8.48 -33.92 -16.80
C THR A 421 9.23 -34.61 -15.68
N GLU A 422 9.32 -33.95 -14.53
CA GLU A 422 10.13 -34.39 -13.41
C GLU A 422 9.37 -34.35 -12.09
N LYS A 423 9.85 -35.15 -11.14
CA LYS A 423 9.38 -35.15 -9.76
C LYS A 423 10.29 -34.23 -8.94
N ILE A 424 9.71 -33.26 -8.25
CA ILE A 424 10.43 -32.34 -7.38
C ILE A 424 10.58 -32.99 -6.00
N ASN A 425 11.76 -33.52 -5.70
CA ASN A 425 11.99 -34.33 -4.51
C ASN A 425 11.86 -33.54 -3.20
N GLU A 426 12.15 -32.24 -3.25
CA GLU A 426 12.12 -31.31 -2.13
C GLU A 426 10.69 -30.97 -1.70
N LEU A 427 9.73 -31.01 -2.63
CA LEU A 427 8.35 -30.59 -2.39
C LEU A 427 7.42 -31.80 -2.20
N ASN A 428 6.99 -31.99 -0.96
CA ASN A 428 5.93 -32.95 -0.63
C ASN A 428 4.60 -32.57 -1.29
N HIS A 429 3.77 -33.57 -1.54
CA HIS A 429 2.46 -33.37 -2.13
C HIS A 429 1.44 -34.39 -1.61
N GLY A 430 0.29 -33.89 -1.15
CA GLY A 430 -0.79 -34.66 -0.55
C GLY A 430 -1.97 -34.95 -1.48
N TYR A 431 -1.79 -34.82 -2.79
CA TYR A 431 -2.85 -34.94 -3.82
C TYR A 431 -4.01 -33.96 -3.64
N SER A 432 -3.69 -32.67 -3.70
CA SER A 432 -4.64 -31.56 -3.70
C SER A 432 -4.13 -30.47 -4.65
N GLN A 433 -4.96 -29.50 -5.00
CA GLN A 433 -4.52 -28.38 -5.82
C GLN A 433 -3.37 -27.60 -5.14
N LEU A 434 -2.57 -26.92 -5.96
CA LEU A 434 -1.40 -26.14 -5.59
C LEU A 434 -1.44 -24.79 -6.30
N SER A 435 -0.71 -23.80 -5.80
CA SER A 435 -0.54 -22.50 -6.45
C SER A 435 0.93 -22.16 -6.66
N VAL A 436 1.24 -21.53 -7.79
CA VAL A 436 2.56 -20.93 -8.06
C VAL A 436 2.39 -19.51 -8.58
N VAL A 437 3.28 -18.61 -8.14
CA VAL A 437 3.43 -17.28 -8.73
C VAL A 437 4.90 -16.97 -8.92
N LYS A 438 5.23 -16.34 -10.04
CA LYS A 438 6.55 -15.76 -10.25
C LYS A 438 6.61 -14.41 -9.57
N TYR A 439 7.65 -14.17 -8.78
CA TYR A 439 7.89 -12.85 -8.23
C TYR A 439 8.35 -11.91 -9.34
N SER A 440 7.64 -10.78 -9.54
CA SER A 440 7.86 -9.91 -10.70
C SER A 440 9.24 -9.27 -10.75
N LYS A 441 9.92 -9.13 -9.61
CA LYS A 441 11.28 -8.59 -9.52
C LYS A 441 12.32 -9.68 -9.36
N LYS A 442 13.50 -9.44 -9.93
CA LYS A 442 14.69 -10.17 -9.55
C LYS A 442 15.19 -9.70 -8.20
N ILE A 443 15.76 -10.62 -7.42
CA ILE A 443 16.40 -10.32 -6.15
C ILE A 443 17.87 -10.72 -6.30
N ASN A 444 18.80 -9.78 -6.13
CA ASN A 444 20.22 -9.97 -6.43
C ASN A 444 20.53 -10.48 -7.86
N GLY A 445 19.64 -10.17 -8.81
CA GLY A 445 19.74 -10.63 -10.20
C GLY A 445 19.24 -12.06 -10.43
N LYS A 446 18.68 -12.73 -9.40
CA LYS A 446 18.05 -14.04 -9.50
C LYS A 446 16.53 -13.90 -9.60
N GLU A 447 15.92 -14.77 -10.39
CA GLU A 447 14.48 -14.91 -10.52
C GLU A 447 13.95 -15.88 -9.45
N TYR A 448 12.77 -15.62 -8.91
CA TYR A 448 12.16 -16.42 -7.84
C TYR A 448 10.70 -16.78 -8.13
N ILE A 449 10.33 -17.99 -7.70
CA ILE A 449 8.95 -18.50 -7.75
C ILE A 449 8.50 -18.80 -6.34
N VAL A 450 7.29 -18.38 -5.99
CA VAL A 450 6.62 -18.78 -4.75
C VAL A 450 5.70 -19.94 -5.10
N PHE A 451 5.93 -21.09 -4.48
CA PHE A 451 5.05 -22.25 -4.53
C PHE A 451 4.25 -22.34 -3.24
N SER A 452 2.98 -22.71 -3.34
CA SER A 452 2.09 -22.98 -2.21
C SER A 452 1.43 -24.35 -2.34
N GLY A 453 1.49 -25.13 -1.27
CA GLY A 453 0.87 -26.44 -1.22
C GLY A 453 0.89 -27.09 0.16
N GLN A 454 0.31 -28.28 0.26
CA GLN A 454 0.30 -29.09 1.48
C GLN A 454 1.69 -29.73 1.68
N SER A 455 2.13 -29.89 2.93
CA SER A 455 3.46 -30.44 3.21
C SER A 455 3.48 -31.91 3.59
N GLU A 456 2.32 -32.56 3.61
CA GLU A 456 2.23 -34.01 3.79
C GLU A 456 2.46 -34.73 2.46
N SER A 457 3.26 -35.79 2.48
CA SER A 457 3.49 -36.64 1.32
C SER A 457 2.51 -37.81 1.32
N GLY A 458 1.84 -38.05 0.21
CA GLY A 458 1.04 -39.26 0.03
C GLY A 458 0.26 -39.28 -1.28
N GLN A 459 -0.51 -40.34 -1.47
CA GLN A 459 -1.20 -40.58 -2.75
C GLN A 459 -2.60 -39.92 -2.82
N SER A 460 -3.32 -39.86 -1.70
CA SER A 460 -4.63 -39.18 -1.57
C SER A 460 -5.14 -39.22 -0.13
N GLY A 461 -6.07 -38.30 0.20
CA GLY A 461 -6.88 -38.35 1.43
C GLY A 461 -6.90 -37.04 2.21
N ASP A 462 -8.02 -36.76 2.90
CA ASP A 462 -8.21 -35.53 3.68
C ASP A 462 -7.17 -35.37 4.80
N SER A 463 -6.64 -36.47 5.36
CA SER A 463 -5.56 -36.42 6.36
C SER A 463 -4.26 -35.80 5.84
N LEU A 464 -4.04 -35.79 4.51
CA LEU A 464 -2.86 -35.19 3.87
C LEU A 464 -3.08 -33.69 3.56
N ARG A 465 -4.31 -33.18 3.66
CA ARG A 465 -4.68 -31.80 3.32
C ARG A 465 -4.45 -30.84 4.48
N ARG A 466 -3.17 -30.72 4.87
CA ARG A 466 -2.73 -29.98 6.06
C ARG A 466 -1.31 -29.48 5.95
N ASN A 467 -0.89 -28.71 6.95
CA ASN A 467 0.47 -28.22 7.09
C ASN A 467 0.90 -27.46 5.84
N GLY A 468 0.08 -26.49 5.43
CA GLY A 468 0.37 -25.63 4.28
C GLY A 468 1.73 -24.94 4.44
N LYS A 469 2.52 -24.94 3.37
CA LYS A 469 3.78 -24.20 3.31
C LYS A 469 3.89 -23.49 1.99
N LEU A 470 4.49 -22.30 2.06
CA LEU A 470 5.00 -21.61 0.89
C LEU A 470 6.50 -21.83 0.83
N PHE A 471 6.99 -22.13 -0.35
CA PHE A 471 8.42 -22.31 -0.63
C PHE A 471 8.86 -21.32 -1.68
N LEU A 472 10.04 -20.76 -1.50
CA LEU A 472 10.66 -19.89 -2.51
C LEU A 472 11.70 -20.70 -3.30
N GLY A 473 11.46 -20.84 -4.61
CA GLY A 473 12.34 -21.51 -5.56
C GLY A 473 13.21 -20.49 -6.30
N GLU A 474 14.52 -20.70 -6.29
CA GLU A 474 15.50 -19.86 -6.99
C GLU A 474 15.73 -20.41 -8.41
N VAL A 475 15.41 -19.61 -9.43
CA VAL A 475 15.54 -20.01 -10.84
C VAL A 475 17.00 -19.83 -11.29
N GLN A 476 17.54 -20.87 -11.94
CA GLN A 476 18.89 -20.90 -12.49
C GLN A 476 18.89 -20.50 -13.97
N GLU A 477 20.08 -20.23 -14.52
CA GLU A 477 20.24 -19.73 -15.90
C GLU A 477 19.72 -20.71 -16.97
N ASP A 478 19.81 -22.02 -16.71
CA ASP A 478 19.30 -23.08 -17.58
C ASP A 478 17.77 -23.29 -17.46
N GLY A 479 17.12 -22.55 -16.56
CA GLY A 479 15.69 -22.69 -16.24
C GLY A 479 15.36 -23.79 -15.23
N SER A 480 16.34 -24.44 -14.61
CA SER A 480 16.12 -25.30 -13.45
C SER A 480 15.77 -24.46 -12.20
N ILE A 481 15.13 -25.07 -11.20
CA ILE A 481 14.68 -24.39 -9.98
C ILE A 481 15.25 -25.08 -8.75
N VAL A 482 15.94 -24.33 -7.90
CA VAL A 482 16.51 -24.81 -6.64
C VAL A 482 15.58 -24.45 -5.48
N TRP A 483 15.10 -25.47 -4.75
CA TRP A 483 14.21 -25.31 -3.60
C TRP A 483 14.99 -25.46 -2.28
N LYS A 484 15.23 -24.34 -1.57
CA LYS A 484 15.91 -24.35 -0.26
C LYS A 484 14.90 -24.52 0.87
N THR A 485 14.27 -25.68 0.97
CA THR A 485 13.05 -25.92 1.78
C THR A 485 13.22 -25.81 3.29
N ASP A 486 14.44 -25.87 3.80
CA ASP A 486 14.81 -25.68 5.20
C ASP A 486 14.94 -24.19 5.58
N LYS A 487 15.32 -23.35 4.61
CA LYS A 487 15.60 -21.92 4.83
C LYS A 487 14.54 -21.00 4.23
N LEU A 488 14.23 -21.17 2.95
CA LEU A 488 13.34 -20.30 2.19
C LEU A 488 11.90 -20.83 2.19
N VAL A 489 11.32 -20.88 3.38
CA VAL A 489 10.01 -21.48 3.63
C VAL A 489 9.19 -20.65 4.61
N ARG A 490 7.88 -20.52 4.32
CA ARG A 490 6.90 -19.98 5.24
C ARG A 490 5.84 -21.05 5.55
N GLU A 491 5.75 -21.41 6.83
CA GLU A 491 4.69 -22.29 7.33
C GLU A 491 3.40 -21.52 7.58
N ILE A 492 2.29 -22.08 7.12
CA ILE A 492 0.94 -21.58 7.36
C ILE A 492 0.37 -22.28 8.59
N GLN A 493 -0.09 -21.46 9.53
CA GLN A 493 -0.78 -21.89 10.74
C GLN A 493 -2.25 -21.57 10.55
N SER A 494 -3.00 -22.60 10.16
CA SER A 494 -4.45 -22.56 9.98
C SER A 494 -5.15 -22.93 11.29
N SER A 495 -6.19 -22.17 11.62
CA SER A 495 -7.14 -22.48 12.70
C SER A 495 -8.04 -23.68 12.40
N GLY A 496 -8.16 -24.05 11.11
CA GLY A 496 -9.02 -25.11 10.64
C GLY A 496 -8.40 -26.52 10.75
N LYS A 497 -9.22 -27.54 10.49
CA LYS A 497 -8.81 -28.95 10.57
C LYS A 497 -8.84 -29.64 9.21
N ALA A 498 -7.86 -30.49 8.99
CA ALA A 498 -7.73 -31.33 7.80
C ALA A 498 -8.70 -32.52 7.81
N ASN A 499 -9.08 -32.98 8.99
CA ASN A 499 -10.19 -33.90 9.23
C ASN A 499 -10.52 -33.87 10.74
N ARG A 500 -11.36 -34.79 11.23
CA ARG A 500 -11.74 -34.81 12.67
C ARG A 500 -10.56 -34.91 13.64
N THR A 501 -9.43 -35.47 13.22
CA THR A 501 -8.30 -35.83 14.08
C THR A 501 -7.02 -35.02 13.83
N HIS A 502 -6.91 -34.30 12.72
CA HIS A 502 -5.69 -33.56 12.36
C HIS A 502 -5.91 -32.04 12.33
N PRO A 503 -5.16 -31.26 13.13
CA PRO A 503 -5.19 -29.80 13.09
C PRO A 503 -4.46 -29.25 11.86
N ASN A 504 -4.49 -27.92 11.70
CA ASN A 504 -3.78 -27.17 10.67
C ASN A 504 -4.18 -27.55 9.24
N GLY A 505 -5.49 -27.53 8.97
CA GLY A 505 -6.04 -27.82 7.65
C GLY A 505 -5.55 -26.85 6.59
N TYR A 506 -5.23 -27.38 5.41
CA TYR A 506 -4.77 -26.61 4.27
C TYR A 506 -5.07 -27.39 2.99
N VAL A 507 -6.01 -26.88 2.20
CA VAL A 507 -6.57 -27.61 1.05
C VAL A 507 -6.22 -26.87 -0.24
N TYR A 508 -7.16 -26.24 -0.94
CA TYR A 508 -6.86 -25.47 -2.16
C TYR A 508 -6.29 -24.10 -1.80
N SER A 509 -5.47 -23.53 -2.69
CA SER A 509 -4.92 -22.20 -2.51
C SER A 509 -4.76 -21.45 -3.84
N SER A 510 -4.76 -20.13 -3.78
CA SER A 510 -4.42 -19.26 -4.90
C SER A 510 -3.67 -18.04 -4.39
N MET A 511 -2.62 -17.65 -5.11
CA MET A 511 -1.77 -16.53 -4.76
C MET A 511 -1.83 -15.41 -5.79
N ALA A 512 -1.60 -14.18 -5.33
CA ALA A 512 -1.32 -13.02 -6.18
C ALA A 512 -0.20 -12.17 -5.56
N GLU A 513 0.67 -11.61 -6.39
CA GLU A 513 1.63 -10.59 -5.94
C GLU A 513 0.90 -9.25 -5.73
N LEU A 514 1.09 -8.63 -4.56
CA LEU A 514 0.41 -7.40 -4.14
C LEU A 514 1.19 -6.13 -4.53
N GLY A 515 0.56 -4.96 -4.37
CA GLY A 515 1.13 -3.69 -4.82
C GLY A 515 2.43 -3.28 -4.14
N ASP A 516 2.65 -3.73 -2.91
CA ASP A 516 3.86 -3.50 -2.13
C ASP A 516 4.93 -4.61 -2.28
N GLY A 517 4.67 -5.60 -3.15
CA GLY A 517 5.55 -6.75 -3.36
C GLY A 517 5.42 -7.87 -2.32
N SER A 518 4.41 -7.83 -1.46
CA SER A 518 4.00 -9.00 -0.66
C SER A 518 3.18 -10.00 -1.49
N ILE A 519 2.93 -11.20 -0.96
CA ILE A 519 2.11 -12.24 -1.59
C ILE A 519 0.79 -12.35 -0.84
N GLY A 520 -0.33 -12.11 -1.54
CA GLY A 520 -1.66 -12.40 -1.02
C GLY A 520 -1.97 -13.88 -1.22
N LEU A 521 -2.35 -14.57 -0.16
CA LEU A 521 -2.72 -15.99 -0.18
C LEU A 521 -4.20 -16.15 0.17
N ALA A 522 -4.99 -16.65 -0.77
CA ALA A 522 -6.33 -17.17 -0.50
C ALA A 522 -6.26 -18.69 -0.34
N TYR A 523 -6.82 -19.26 0.72
CA TYR A 523 -6.74 -20.71 0.93
C TYR A 523 -7.91 -21.29 1.73
N GLU A 524 -8.24 -22.55 1.43
CA GLU A 524 -9.18 -23.36 2.20
C GLU A 524 -8.48 -23.90 3.45
N ASN A 525 -8.93 -23.48 4.62
CA ASN A 525 -8.26 -23.77 5.89
C ASN A 525 -8.83 -25.01 6.61
N THR A 526 -9.96 -25.56 6.15
CA THR A 526 -10.61 -26.76 6.67
C THR A 526 -11.05 -27.71 5.55
N THR A 527 -11.23 -28.99 5.88
CA THR A 527 -11.92 -29.96 5.00
C THR A 527 -13.41 -30.13 5.30
N ASP A 528 -13.95 -29.31 6.21
CA ASP A 528 -15.39 -29.02 6.22
C ASP A 528 -15.76 -27.96 5.16
N TYR A 529 -14.75 -27.28 4.61
CA TYR A 529 -14.83 -26.37 3.48
C TYR A 529 -15.78 -25.18 3.69
N THR A 530 -15.99 -24.80 4.95
CA THR A 530 -16.92 -23.73 5.31
C THR A 530 -16.36 -22.33 5.04
N THR A 531 -15.05 -22.20 4.90
CA THR A 531 -14.35 -20.91 4.93
C THR A 531 -13.15 -20.89 3.99
N ILE A 532 -13.00 -19.78 3.27
CA ILE A 532 -11.76 -19.41 2.59
C ILE A 532 -11.13 -18.24 3.35
N MET A 533 -9.85 -18.39 3.69
CA MET A 533 -9.06 -17.38 4.39
C MET A 533 -8.26 -16.55 3.40
N TYR A 534 -7.94 -15.31 3.78
CA TYR A 534 -6.98 -14.45 3.12
C TYR A 534 -5.86 -14.05 4.09
N LEU A 535 -4.61 -14.19 3.65
CA LEU A 535 -3.41 -13.84 4.41
C LEU A 535 -2.38 -13.13 3.50
N PRO A 536 -2.03 -11.87 3.75
CA PRO A 536 -0.88 -11.23 3.12
C PRO A 536 0.42 -11.71 3.78
N ILE A 537 1.43 -12.00 2.96
CA ILE A 537 2.72 -12.57 3.39
C ILE A 537 3.84 -11.69 2.85
N GLU A 538 4.60 -11.09 3.76
CA GLU A 538 5.76 -10.29 3.38
C GLU A 538 6.89 -11.18 2.88
N MET A 539 7.57 -10.77 1.81
CA MET A 539 8.69 -11.56 1.26
C MET A 539 9.84 -11.73 2.26
N GLN A 540 10.02 -10.80 3.22
CA GLN A 540 10.99 -10.95 4.31
C GLN A 540 10.76 -12.22 5.16
N GLU A 541 9.53 -12.76 5.21
CA GLU A 541 9.22 -13.99 5.94
C GLU A 541 9.97 -15.22 5.42
N PHE A 542 10.41 -15.21 4.15
CA PHE A 542 11.17 -16.31 3.56
C PHE A 542 12.67 -16.21 3.83
N PHE A 543 13.19 -15.00 4.07
CA PHE A 543 14.63 -14.73 4.02
C PHE A 543 15.32 -14.71 5.38
N TRP A 544 14.59 -14.46 6.47
CA TRP A 544 15.20 -14.29 7.80
C TRP A 544 15.98 -15.54 8.27
N ARG A 545 15.51 -16.77 7.96
CA ARG A 545 16.23 -18.02 8.31
C ARG A 545 17.55 -18.20 7.56
N ASP A 546 17.68 -17.59 6.39
CA ASP A 546 18.90 -17.61 5.59
C ASP A 546 19.82 -16.43 5.94
N GLY A 547 19.58 -15.74 7.06
CA GLY A 547 20.36 -14.56 7.46
C GLY A 547 20.21 -13.36 6.54
N LYS A 548 19.11 -13.31 5.77
CA LYS A 548 18.88 -12.29 4.77
C LYS A 548 17.90 -11.22 5.24
N ILE A 549 18.26 -9.97 4.95
CA ILE A 549 17.46 -8.76 5.13
C ILE A 549 16.97 -8.35 3.74
N PHE A 550 15.74 -8.73 3.42
CA PHE A 550 15.04 -8.40 2.20
C PHE A 550 14.10 -7.20 2.38
N SER A 551 14.19 -6.23 1.48
CA SER A 551 13.28 -5.10 1.40
C SER A 551 12.97 -4.78 -0.06
N ASP A 552 11.72 -4.44 -0.38
CA ASP A 552 11.29 -4.03 -1.72
C ASP A 552 10.97 -2.52 -1.74
N ILE A 553 11.42 -1.79 -2.75
CA ILE A 553 11.16 -0.34 -2.90
C ILE A 553 9.67 0.02 -2.97
N ARG A 554 8.80 -0.94 -3.31
CA ARG A 554 7.34 -0.77 -3.33
C ARG A 554 6.74 -0.65 -1.93
N GLN A 555 7.46 -1.09 -0.90
CA GLN A 555 7.03 -0.97 0.49
C GLN A 555 7.09 0.51 0.92
N LYS A 556 5.98 1.02 1.45
CA LYS A 556 5.86 2.43 1.87
C LYS A 556 6.66 2.77 3.14
N THR A 557 6.99 1.75 3.93
CA THR A 557 7.73 1.89 5.20
C THR A 557 8.98 1.02 5.11
N PRO A 558 10.19 1.55 5.42
CA PRO A 558 11.40 0.75 5.49
C PRO A 558 11.28 -0.42 6.47
N LEU A 559 11.96 -1.53 6.17
CA LEU A 559 12.06 -2.68 7.08
C LEU A 559 13.00 -2.33 8.24
N THR A 560 12.58 -2.49 9.50
CA THR A 560 13.46 -2.26 10.67
C THR A 560 13.98 -3.58 11.23
N VAL A 561 15.30 -3.72 11.33
CA VAL A 561 16.00 -4.89 11.86
C VAL A 561 16.69 -4.53 13.17
N THR A 562 16.47 -5.31 14.23
CA THR A 562 17.07 -5.12 15.57
C THR A 562 17.99 -6.26 16.00
N TYR A 563 18.16 -7.29 15.17
CA TYR A 563 19.04 -8.42 15.43
C TYR A 563 20.48 -7.98 15.74
N ASN A 564 21.05 -8.46 16.85
CA ASN A 564 22.41 -8.12 17.33
C ASN A 564 23.31 -9.36 17.50
N GLY A 565 22.94 -10.51 16.91
CA GLY A 565 23.73 -11.75 16.99
C GLY A 565 25.14 -11.62 16.38
N ALA A 566 25.90 -12.73 16.44
CA ALA A 566 27.26 -12.81 15.91
C ALA A 566 27.32 -13.32 14.46
N ASP A 567 26.17 -13.62 13.86
CA ASP A 567 26.04 -14.16 12.51
C ASP A 567 26.39 -13.12 11.42
N TYR A 568 26.79 -13.62 10.25
CA TYR A 568 27.03 -12.80 9.07
C TYR A 568 25.76 -12.73 8.23
N LEU A 569 25.23 -11.52 8.02
CA LEU A 569 23.97 -11.28 7.32
C LEU A 569 24.19 -10.83 5.88
N GLU A 570 23.14 -10.89 5.07
CA GLU A 570 23.12 -10.31 3.73
C GLU A 570 21.88 -9.45 3.51
N LYS A 571 22.06 -8.19 3.13
CA LYS A 571 20.98 -7.30 2.70
C LYS A 571 20.77 -7.40 1.19
N ILE A 572 19.54 -7.70 0.80
CA ILE A 572 19.09 -7.97 -0.57
C ILE A 572 17.78 -7.21 -0.89
N GLY A 573 17.42 -7.14 -2.18
CA GLY A 573 16.26 -6.38 -2.64
C GLY A 573 16.52 -4.87 -2.74
N ASP A 574 15.81 -4.22 -3.65
CA ASP A 574 16.02 -2.83 -4.05
C ASP A 574 15.51 -1.79 -3.03
N GLY A 575 14.78 -2.23 -2.00
CA GLY A 575 14.21 -1.38 -0.96
C GLY A 575 15.21 -0.88 0.08
N ILE A 576 14.64 -0.32 1.15
CA ILE A 576 15.38 0.26 2.28
C ILE A 576 15.15 -0.59 3.53
N ALA A 577 16.24 -1.01 4.18
CA ALA A 577 16.22 -1.61 5.51
C ALA A 577 16.98 -0.73 6.50
N ILE A 578 16.54 -0.68 7.76
CA ILE A 578 17.13 0.10 8.86
C ILE A 578 17.59 -0.86 9.94
N LYS A 579 18.90 -0.96 10.15
CA LYS A 579 19.49 -1.62 11.32
C LYS A 579 19.46 -0.67 12.52
N GLN A 580 18.63 -1.01 13.50
CA GLN A 580 18.48 -0.29 14.76
C GLN A 580 18.94 -1.17 15.94
N GLY A 581 19.34 -0.56 17.05
CA GLY A 581 19.75 -1.29 18.26
C GLY A 581 20.46 -0.39 19.26
N VAL A 582 21.06 -0.99 20.28
CA VAL A 582 21.81 -0.33 21.35
C VAL A 582 23.11 -1.11 21.58
N GLY A 583 24.24 -0.43 21.77
CA GLY A 583 25.53 -1.07 22.09
C GLY A 583 26.25 -1.64 20.85
N GLU A 584 26.81 -2.86 20.98
CA GLU A 584 27.57 -3.54 19.90
C GLU A 584 26.86 -4.82 19.41
N SER A 585 26.87 -5.02 18.10
CA SER A 585 26.67 -6.32 17.46
C SER A 585 28.02 -6.86 17.01
N LEU A 586 28.21 -8.17 17.19
CA LEU A 586 29.46 -8.86 16.85
C LEU A 586 29.46 -9.45 15.43
N GLY A 587 28.30 -9.46 14.75
CA GLY A 587 28.14 -10.00 13.40
C GLY A 587 28.52 -9.03 12.29
N GLY A 588 28.64 -9.54 11.06
CA GLY A 588 28.92 -8.75 9.87
C GLY A 588 27.74 -8.70 8.89
N VAL A 589 27.82 -7.86 7.85
CA VAL A 589 26.79 -7.76 6.82
C VAL A 589 27.36 -7.53 5.42
N THR A 590 26.82 -8.21 4.43
CA THR A 590 27.00 -7.88 3.01
C THR A 590 25.79 -7.14 2.49
N VAL A 591 25.94 -5.95 1.90
CA VAL A 591 24.87 -5.22 1.23
C VAL A 591 24.99 -5.45 -0.27
N SER A 592 24.16 -6.33 -0.80
CA SER A 592 24.20 -6.76 -2.20
C SER A 592 23.31 -5.91 -3.14
N GLU A 593 22.19 -5.41 -2.62
CA GLU A 593 21.22 -4.62 -3.39
C GLU A 593 20.52 -3.58 -2.50
N GLY A 594 20.08 -2.46 -3.06
CA GLY A 594 19.30 -1.41 -2.37
C GLY A 594 20.03 -0.77 -1.18
N THR A 595 19.29 -0.21 -0.21
CA THR A 595 19.89 0.54 0.91
C THR A 595 19.79 -0.17 2.26
N LEU A 596 20.88 -0.20 3.03
CA LEU A 596 20.92 -0.54 4.45
C LEU A 596 21.31 0.70 5.26
N VAL A 597 20.45 1.13 6.18
CA VAL A 597 20.66 2.28 7.06
C VAL A 597 21.14 1.79 8.43
N LEU A 598 22.29 2.27 8.90
CA LEU A 598 22.82 2.01 10.24
C LEU A 598 22.39 3.12 11.22
N ALA A 599 21.56 2.75 12.18
CA ALA A 599 20.99 3.62 13.20
C ALA A 599 21.11 2.99 14.61
N GLN A 600 22.26 2.40 14.92
CA GLN A 600 22.58 1.87 16.26
C GLN A 600 22.76 3.05 17.24
N LYS A 601 22.23 2.91 18.45
CA LYS A 601 22.43 3.85 19.56
C LYS A 601 23.62 3.43 20.41
N SER A 602 24.32 4.43 20.95
CA SER A 602 25.44 4.18 21.84
C SER A 602 24.99 3.71 23.23
N GLU A 603 25.75 2.80 23.83
CA GLU A 603 25.66 2.41 25.25
C GLU A 603 27.08 2.22 25.79
N GLN A 604 27.45 2.90 26.88
CA GLN A 604 28.82 2.85 27.44
C GLN A 604 29.92 3.08 26.37
N ASP A 605 29.74 4.12 25.54
CA ASP A 605 30.63 4.49 24.42
C ASP A 605 30.78 3.43 23.31
N LYS A 606 29.98 2.38 23.36
CA LYS A 606 29.92 1.34 22.35
C LYS A 606 28.76 1.58 21.39
N ASN A 607 29.08 1.67 20.10
CA ASN A 607 28.10 1.95 19.05
C ASN A 607 28.52 1.26 17.75
N LYS A 608 28.21 -0.02 17.63
CA LYS A 608 28.66 -0.90 16.55
C LYS A 608 27.48 -1.69 16.02
N ALA A 609 26.90 -1.26 14.90
CA ALA A 609 25.79 -1.98 14.25
C ALA A 609 26.22 -3.34 13.68
N PHE A 610 27.46 -3.44 13.18
CA PHE A 610 28.11 -4.64 12.66
C PHE A 610 29.63 -4.52 12.84
N THR A 611 30.35 -5.63 12.98
CA THR A 611 31.82 -5.67 13.00
C THR A 611 32.40 -5.54 11.60
N ASP A 612 31.88 -6.26 10.62
CA ASP A 612 32.37 -6.22 9.24
C ASP A 612 31.25 -5.84 8.28
N VAL A 613 31.52 -4.94 7.33
CA VAL A 613 30.55 -4.55 6.29
C VAL A 613 31.16 -4.77 4.91
N THR A 614 30.44 -5.45 4.03
CA THR A 614 30.82 -5.65 2.63
C THR A 614 29.78 -5.02 1.71
N LEU A 615 30.19 -4.22 0.72
CA LEU A 615 29.30 -3.64 -0.28
C LEU A 615 29.56 -4.28 -1.64
N ASN A 616 28.50 -4.80 -2.26
CA ASN A 616 28.54 -5.44 -3.57
C ASN A 616 27.59 -4.73 -4.54
N LYS A 617 27.87 -4.88 -5.85
CA LYS A 617 27.01 -4.48 -6.97
C LYS A 617 26.35 -3.08 -6.82
N THR A 618 25.09 -3.03 -6.38
CA THR A 618 24.25 -1.83 -6.24
C THR A 618 23.91 -1.50 -4.79
N GLY A 619 24.53 -2.19 -3.84
CA GLY A 619 24.33 -1.99 -2.40
C GLY A 619 24.77 -0.60 -1.95
N ILE A 620 23.92 0.01 -1.12
CA ILE A 620 24.12 1.33 -0.53
C ILE A 620 24.13 1.18 1.00
N LEU A 621 25.20 1.63 1.63
CA LEU A 621 25.25 1.78 3.09
C LEU A 621 24.96 3.23 3.46
N GLN A 622 23.94 3.44 4.30
CA GLN A 622 23.60 4.74 4.88
C GLN A 622 23.90 4.75 6.37
N VAL A 623 24.41 5.86 6.90
CA VAL A 623 24.72 6.02 8.34
C VAL A 623 23.98 7.22 8.92
N GLU A 624 23.22 7.02 10.00
CA GLU A 624 22.39 8.06 10.65
C GLU A 624 22.91 8.55 12.01
N SER A 625 23.83 7.81 12.64
CA SER A 625 24.50 8.17 13.91
C SER A 625 26.00 7.84 13.82
N VAL A 626 26.77 8.08 14.88
CA VAL A 626 28.14 7.53 14.94
C VAL A 626 28.05 6.01 14.88
N GLN A 627 28.88 5.35 14.07
CA GLN A 627 28.95 3.90 13.93
C GLN A 627 30.41 3.49 13.87
N ASN A 628 30.79 2.54 14.71
CA ASN A 628 32.09 1.90 14.66
C ASN A 628 31.94 0.58 13.91
N ILE A 629 32.86 0.28 12.99
CA ILE A 629 33.01 -1.02 12.34
C ILE A 629 34.50 -1.41 12.37
N ASP A 630 34.79 -2.70 12.39
CA ASP A 630 36.17 -3.21 12.38
C ASP A 630 36.73 -3.20 10.95
N THR A 631 35.97 -3.71 9.98
CA THR A 631 36.40 -3.82 8.56
C THR A 631 35.30 -3.38 7.60
N LEU A 632 35.69 -2.71 6.50
CA LEU A 632 34.81 -2.37 5.38
C LEU A 632 35.41 -2.87 4.06
N THR A 633 34.66 -3.67 3.31
CA THR A 633 35.06 -4.20 2.00
C THR A 633 34.14 -3.67 0.90
N VAL A 634 34.69 -3.22 -0.23
CA VAL A 634 33.90 -2.77 -1.40
C VAL A 634 34.32 -3.53 -2.65
N ASN A 635 33.44 -4.40 -3.14
CA ASN A 635 33.75 -5.29 -4.26
C ASN A 635 33.40 -4.66 -5.61
N ASN A 636 34.36 -4.70 -6.52
CA ASN A 636 34.51 -3.75 -7.63
C ASN A 636 33.85 -4.17 -8.97
N GLU A 637 32.83 -5.02 -8.95
CA GLU A 637 32.14 -5.45 -10.18
C GLU A 637 30.83 -4.70 -10.46
N ALA A 638 30.35 -3.90 -9.51
CA ALA A 638 29.44 -2.81 -9.79
C ALA A 638 29.56 -1.73 -8.69
N SER A 639 29.00 -0.55 -8.97
CA SER A 639 29.15 0.69 -8.21
C SER A 639 28.58 0.61 -6.78
N GLY A 640 29.28 -0.07 -5.87
CA GLY A 640 28.98 0.00 -4.44
C GLY A 640 29.16 1.43 -3.93
N HIS A 641 28.19 1.93 -3.15
CA HIS A 641 28.16 3.32 -2.70
C HIS A 641 28.03 3.41 -1.17
N ILE A 642 28.75 4.36 -0.58
CA ILE A 642 28.54 4.76 0.82
C ILE A 642 27.87 6.13 0.82
N GLN A 643 26.73 6.23 1.46
CA GLN A 643 25.97 7.45 1.61
C GLN A 643 25.99 7.92 3.08
N LEU A 644 26.61 9.05 3.38
CA LEU A 644 26.56 9.64 4.72
C LEU A 644 25.39 10.63 4.79
N SER A 645 24.38 10.31 5.61
CA SER A 645 23.19 11.13 5.81
C SER A 645 23.31 11.97 7.08
N VAL A 646 23.75 13.23 6.95
CA VAL A 646 23.88 14.13 8.10
C VAL A 646 22.51 14.42 8.72
N SER A 647 22.38 14.42 10.04
CA SER A 647 21.18 14.90 10.76
C SER A 647 21.53 16.16 11.55
N ASP A 648 20.54 16.99 11.88
CA ASP A 648 20.75 18.32 12.50
C ASP A 648 21.24 18.25 13.96
N GLU A 649 21.22 17.06 14.58
CA GLU A 649 21.53 16.86 16.00
C GLU A 649 22.86 16.13 16.25
N SER A 650 23.45 15.51 15.22
CA SER A 650 24.79 14.88 15.29
C SER A 650 25.43 14.74 13.91
N THR A 651 26.77 14.82 13.83
CA THR A 651 27.47 14.44 12.60
C THR A 651 27.54 12.91 12.56
N PRO A 652 26.90 12.22 11.61
CA PRO A 652 27.11 10.79 11.44
C PRO A 652 28.59 10.56 11.14
N MET A 653 29.20 9.62 11.83
CA MET A 653 30.60 9.25 11.64
C MET A 653 30.67 7.75 11.48
N LEU A 654 31.41 7.26 10.49
CA LEU A 654 31.72 5.85 10.35
C LEU A 654 33.20 5.66 10.68
N ASN A 655 33.50 5.06 11.84
CA ASN A 655 34.87 4.79 12.28
C ASN A 655 35.26 3.36 11.89
N ILE A 656 36.38 3.18 11.19
CA ILE A 656 36.86 1.88 10.70
C ILE A 656 38.17 1.53 11.39
N ALA A 657 38.20 0.42 12.15
CA ALA A 657 39.33 0.13 13.04
C ALA A 657 40.54 -0.55 12.38
N LYS A 658 40.33 -1.46 11.40
CA LYS A 658 41.40 -2.33 10.87
C LYS A 658 41.76 -2.07 9.39
N GLY A 659 40.83 -1.60 8.55
CA GLY A 659 41.12 -1.18 7.16
C GLY A 659 39.94 -1.20 6.19
N VAL A 660 40.15 -0.62 4.99
CA VAL A 660 39.24 -0.68 3.83
C VAL A 660 39.92 -1.46 2.70
N SER A 661 39.28 -2.47 2.13
CA SER A 661 39.80 -3.26 0.99
C SER A 661 38.84 -3.22 -0.21
N GLY A 662 39.37 -3.00 -1.42
CA GLY A 662 38.55 -2.85 -2.64
C GLY A 662 39.02 -1.73 -3.58
N LYS A 663 38.43 -1.65 -4.78
CA LYS A 663 38.67 -0.56 -5.74
C LYS A 663 37.51 0.44 -5.63
N GLU A 664 37.87 1.73 -5.55
CA GLU A 664 37.02 2.92 -5.62
C GLU A 664 35.76 2.96 -4.71
N VAL A 665 35.88 3.58 -3.54
CA VAL A 665 34.71 3.93 -2.70
C VAL A 665 34.14 5.26 -3.17
N LYS A 666 32.97 5.25 -3.82
CA LYS A 666 32.24 6.49 -4.15
C LYS A 666 31.45 6.96 -2.93
N LEU A 667 32.02 7.93 -2.21
CA LEU A 667 31.38 8.59 -1.09
C LEU A 667 30.39 9.65 -1.59
N HIS A 668 29.09 9.40 -1.42
CA HIS A 668 28.07 10.43 -1.55
C HIS A 668 27.77 10.99 -0.16
N VAL A 669 28.40 12.11 0.19
CA VAL A 669 27.95 12.89 1.35
C VAL A 669 26.73 13.67 0.89
N ASN A 670 25.56 13.40 1.47
CA ASN A 670 24.40 14.27 1.26
C ASN A 670 24.64 15.57 2.04
N LEU A 671 25.46 16.44 1.46
CA LEU A 671 25.78 17.73 2.02
C LEU A 671 24.61 18.71 1.91
N GLN A 672 23.41 18.34 1.41
CA GLN A 672 22.27 19.27 1.48
C GLN A 672 21.95 19.72 2.92
N LYS A 673 22.41 18.97 3.93
CA LYS A 673 22.35 19.37 5.34
C LYS A 673 23.63 20.02 5.91
N LYS A 674 24.79 19.95 5.21
CA LYS A 674 26.07 20.61 5.62
C LYS A 674 26.48 21.81 4.75
N LEU A 675 25.96 21.93 3.54
CA LEU A 675 26.08 23.08 2.66
C LEU A 675 25.11 24.15 3.17
N LYS A 676 25.57 24.93 4.13
CA LYS A 676 24.99 26.23 4.35
C LYS A 676 25.63 27.17 3.33
N PRO A 677 24.86 27.86 2.48
CA PRO A 677 25.43 28.96 1.71
C PRO A 677 26.05 29.94 2.71
N ASN A 678 27.24 30.45 2.39
CA ASN A 678 27.68 31.64 3.11
C ASN A 678 26.76 32.81 2.77
N ASP A 679 26.92 33.92 3.46
CA ASP A 679 26.07 35.11 3.37
C ASP A 679 26.05 35.77 1.96
N LYS A 680 26.73 35.18 0.97
CA LYS A 680 26.84 35.63 -0.42
C LYS A 680 26.40 34.59 -1.46
N GLY A 681 25.94 33.39 -1.05
CA GLY A 681 25.38 32.38 -1.96
C GLY A 681 26.39 31.39 -2.58
N TYR A 682 27.62 31.32 -2.08
CA TYR A 682 28.62 30.33 -2.52
C TYR A 682 28.74 29.17 -1.51
N TYR A 683 29.09 27.99 -2.02
CA TYR A 683 29.24 26.74 -1.26
C TYR A 683 30.68 26.57 -0.76
N HIS A 684 30.89 26.38 0.55
CA HIS A 684 32.19 26.02 1.16
C HIS A 684 32.05 24.76 2.03
N ALA A 685 33.03 23.86 1.97
CA ALA A 685 33.26 22.86 3.01
C ALA A 685 34.11 23.51 4.11
N GLN A 686 33.70 23.39 5.37
CA GLN A 686 34.44 23.99 6.50
C GLN A 686 35.81 23.31 6.67
N GLY A 687 36.90 24.02 6.40
CA GLY A 687 38.23 23.58 6.85
C GLY A 687 39.46 24.10 6.07
N GLU A 688 39.39 24.28 4.75
CA GLU A 688 40.61 24.56 3.96
C GLU A 688 40.59 25.92 3.23
N GLU A 689 41.75 26.55 3.19
CA GLU A 689 42.01 27.88 2.64
C GLU A 689 41.96 27.86 1.10
N LEU A 690 41.13 28.71 0.50
CA LEU A 690 41.16 28.96 -0.95
C LEU A 690 42.39 29.81 -1.29
N ILE A 691 43.42 29.20 -1.87
CA ILE A 691 44.57 29.96 -2.38
C ILE A 691 44.21 30.54 -3.76
N ALA A 692 44.13 31.86 -3.83
CA ALA A 692 44.01 32.58 -5.09
C ALA A 692 45.39 32.67 -5.76
N PHE A 693 45.48 32.32 -7.04
CA PHE A 693 46.67 32.61 -7.84
C PHE A 693 46.30 33.24 -9.19
N LYS A 694 47.25 34.00 -9.74
CA LYS A 694 47.12 34.64 -11.05
C LYS A 694 47.83 33.80 -12.09
N ASP A 695 47.10 33.45 -13.14
CA ASP A 695 47.59 32.80 -14.34
C ASP A 695 46.96 33.54 -15.54
N ASN A 696 47.80 34.10 -16.42
CA ASN A 696 47.40 34.88 -17.60
C ASN A 696 46.29 35.92 -17.37
N GLY A 697 46.39 36.68 -16.27
CA GLY A 697 45.48 37.81 -16.01
C GLY A 697 44.09 37.44 -15.49
N GLN A 698 43.79 36.17 -15.25
CA GLN A 698 42.57 35.72 -14.58
C GLN A 698 42.86 35.26 -13.14
N VAL A 699 41.96 35.61 -12.21
CA VAL A 699 41.98 35.11 -10.82
C VAL A 699 41.28 33.75 -10.80
N LYS A 700 42.03 32.69 -10.52
CA LYS A 700 41.51 31.33 -10.37
C LYS A 700 41.51 30.93 -8.89
N TRP A 701 40.55 30.09 -8.50
CA TRP A 701 40.38 29.61 -7.13
C TRP A 701 40.73 28.12 -7.07
N ARG A 702 41.56 27.72 -6.10
CA ARG A 702 41.91 26.31 -5.84
C ARG A 702 41.25 25.86 -4.54
N LEU A 703 40.46 24.78 -4.59
CA LEU A 703 40.17 24.00 -3.39
C LEU A 703 41.32 22.98 -3.24
N VAL A 704 42.06 23.06 -2.13
CA VAL A 704 42.88 21.95 -1.67
C VAL A 704 41.96 21.07 -0.83
N ASN A 705 42.09 19.75 -0.92
CA ASN A 705 41.72 18.82 0.13
C ASN A 705 42.67 17.62 -0.02
N ASP A 706 43.33 17.28 1.08
CA ASP A 706 44.08 16.06 1.44
C ASP A 706 44.69 15.18 0.34
N GLU A 707 46.00 14.91 0.48
CA GLU A 707 46.70 13.82 -0.21
C GLU A 707 45.92 12.50 -0.08
N LEU A 708 45.52 11.91 -1.22
CA LEU A 708 45.49 10.46 -1.29
C LEU A 708 46.92 9.98 -1.04
N LYS A 709 47.10 9.00 -0.14
CA LYS A 709 48.41 8.34 0.07
C LYS A 709 49.06 8.11 -1.29
N ASP A 710 50.29 8.60 -1.45
CA ASP A 710 51.10 8.63 -2.67
C ASP A 710 50.88 9.81 -3.67
N GLY A 711 50.32 10.95 -3.23
CA GLY A 711 50.54 12.25 -3.89
C GLY A 711 49.67 12.58 -5.12
N MET A 712 48.43 12.08 -5.23
CA MET A 712 47.51 12.44 -6.34
C MET A 712 46.43 13.46 -5.94
N TYR A 713 46.02 14.32 -6.89
CA TYR A 713 45.01 15.38 -6.69
C TYR A 713 43.83 15.31 -7.69
N VAL A 714 42.62 15.74 -7.26
CA VAL A 714 41.39 15.84 -8.08
C VAL A 714 40.84 17.28 -8.06
N TYR A 715 40.43 17.82 -9.22
CA TYR A 715 39.86 19.18 -9.33
C TYR A 715 38.49 19.22 -10.03
N THR A 716 37.67 20.22 -9.68
CA THR A 716 36.40 20.60 -10.35
C THR A 716 36.51 22.04 -10.87
N LEU A 717 36.20 22.28 -12.15
CA LEU A 717 36.20 23.63 -12.75
C LEU A 717 34.77 24.09 -13.05
N ALA A 718 34.42 25.32 -12.65
CA ALA A 718 33.16 25.98 -13.01
C ALA A 718 33.42 27.43 -13.45
N SER A 719 32.77 27.89 -14.51
CA SER A 719 32.83 29.27 -15.01
C SER A 719 31.41 29.79 -15.28
N VAL A 720 31.04 30.92 -14.68
CA VAL A 720 29.82 31.68 -15.04
C VAL A 720 30.14 33.19 -15.04
N VAL A 721 29.68 33.89 -16.09
CA VAL A 721 29.81 35.34 -16.31
C VAL A 721 28.91 36.13 -15.35
N LYS A 722 29.40 37.25 -14.79
CA LYS A 722 28.66 38.12 -13.84
C LYS A 722 27.37 38.72 -14.44
N PRO A 723 26.19 38.53 -13.83
CA PRO A 723 25.00 39.35 -14.11
C PRO A 723 24.89 40.54 -13.15
N SER A 724 24.39 41.68 -13.65
CA SER A 724 24.14 42.90 -12.89
C SER A 724 22.74 42.93 -12.25
N VAL A 725 22.71 43.23 -10.94
CA VAL A 725 21.67 43.88 -10.13
C VAL A 725 20.24 43.94 -10.73
N LEU A 726 19.35 43.13 -10.16
CA LEU A 726 17.89 43.29 -10.16
C LEU A 726 17.13 43.32 -11.51
N ARG A 727 17.76 42.93 -12.62
CA ARG A 727 17.03 42.51 -13.82
C ARG A 727 17.72 41.32 -14.45
N THR A 728 16.96 40.27 -14.80
CA THR A 728 17.16 39.56 -16.08
C THR A 728 15.94 38.72 -16.43
N THR A 729 15.76 38.64 -17.75
CA THR A 729 14.73 37.98 -18.55
C THR A 729 14.58 36.48 -18.27
N SER A 730 13.38 35.97 -18.51
CA SER A 730 12.84 34.64 -18.16
C SER A 730 13.45 33.41 -18.86
N GLN A 731 14.75 33.38 -19.14
CA GLN A 731 15.38 32.26 -19.85
C GLN A 731 16.46 31.58 -18.97
N PRO A 732 16.36 30.27 -18.68
CA PRO A 732 17.36 29.54 -17.90
C PRO A 732 18.65 29.29 -18.69
N HIS A 733 19.81 29.38 -18.04
CA HIS A 733 21.13 29.06 -18.61
C HIS A 733 21.63 27.70 -18.07
N SER A 734 22.32 26.91 -18.90
CA SER A 734 22.86 25.59 -18.54
C SER A 734 24.32 25.66 -18.04
N LEU A 735 24.65 24.87 -17.00
CA LEU A 735 25.99 24.73 -16.40
C LEU A 735 26.67 23.43 -16.90
N TYR A 736 27.98 23.48 -17.20
CA TYR A 736 28.80 22.30 -17.51
C TYR A 736 29.82 22.03 -16.40
N LEU A 737 29.91 20.78 -15.93
CA LEU A 737 30.90 20.32 -14.93
C LEU A 737 31.78 19.23 -15.55
N THR A 738 33.10 19.28 -15.31
CA THR A 738 34.05 18.23 -15.72
C THR A 738 35.07 17.96 -14.61
N ASN A 739 35.43 16.69 -14.39
CA ASN A 739 36.48 16.27 -13.45
C ASN A 739 37.79 15.96 -14.19
N LYS A 740 38.95 16.32 -13.61
CA LYS A 740 40.29 15.90 -14.10
C LYS A 740 41.17 15.39 -12.95
N LEU A 741 42.02 14.40 -13.26
CA LEU A 741 43.04 13.80 -12.38
C LEU A 741 44.45 14.27 -12.79
N ILE A 742 45.29 14.63 -11.82
CA ILE A 742 46.70 15.04 -12.03
C ILE A 742 47.59 14.34 -11.00
N THR A 743 48.77 13.86 -11.42
CA THR A 743 49.80 13.25 -10.56
C THR A 743 50.62 14.31 -9.80
N ALA A 744 51.36 13.88 -8.76
CA ALA A 744 52.19 14.71 -7.88
C ALA A 744 53.16 15.67 -8.60
N ASP A 745 53.62 15.30 -9.81
CA ASP A 745 54.56 16.06 -10.64
C ASP A 745 53.89 17.05 -11.61
N GLY A 746 52.56 17.21 -11.53
CA GLY A 746 51.80 18.16 -12.33
C GLY A 746 51.47 17.71 -13.76
N LYS A 747 51.73 16.44 -14.12
CA LYS A 747 51.35 15.89 -15.44
C LYS A 747 49.90 15.37 -15.43
N ALA A 748 49.13 15.78 -16.44
CA ALA A 748 47.75 15.31 -16.60
C ALA A 748 47.74 13.84 -17.05
N VAL A 749 47.04 12.99 -16.30
CA VAL A 749 46.68 11.64 -16.78
C VAL A 749 45.47 11.82 -17.71
N SER A 750 45.51 11.19 -18.89
CA SER A 750 44.60 11.44 -20.01
C SER A 750 43.11 11.51 -19.65
N THR A 751 42.38 12.27 -20.46
CA THR A 751 40.93 12.52 -20.44
C THR A 751 40.08 11.33 -19.99
N VAL A 752 39.42 11.48 -18.84
CA VAL A 752 38.24 10.68 -18.49
C VAL A 752 37.15 11.04 -19.51
N ALA A 753 36.57 10.02 -20.17
CA ALA A 753 35.50 10.22 -21.13
C ALA A 753 34.35 11.02 -20.49
N PRO A 754 33.72 11.96 -21.22
CA PRO A 754 32.62 12.74 -20.68
C PRO A 754 31.47 11.82 -20.26
N LEU A 755 31.01 11.95 -19.02
CA LEU A 755 29.73 11.39 -18.60
C LEU A 755 28.65 11.93 -19.54
N LYS A 756 27.95 11.02 -20.24
CA LYS A 756 26.82 11.35 -21.11
C LYS A 756 25.69 11.97 -20.28
N ALA A 757 25.15 13.04 -20.86
CA ALA A 757 23.99 13.84 -20.52
C ALA A 757 24.19 14.96 -19.45
N PRO A 758 23.99 16.24 -19.83
CA PRO A 758 23.97 17.34 -18.88
C PRO A 758 22.78 17.20 -17.91
N LEU A 759 23.05 17.38 -16.62
CA LEU A 759 22.00 17.67 -15.64
C LEU A 759 21.38 19.02 -15.99
N THR A 760 20.15 19.03 -16.47
CA THR A 760 19.33 20.25 -16.50
C THR A 760 19.01 20.60 -15.05
N VAL A 761 19.87 21.38 -14.40
CA VAL A 761 19.57 21.93 -13.08
C VAL A 761 18.56 23.05 -13.30
N ASN A 762 17.35 22.88 -12.76
CA ASN A 762 16.39 23.98 -12.61
C ASN A 762 16.97 25.01 -11.64
N ALA A 763 17.76 25.94 -12.16
CA ALA A 763 18.29 27.06 -11.41
C ALA A 763 17.44 28.32 -11.69
N ARG A 764 17.06 29.04 -10.65
CA ARG A 764 16.52 30.39 -10.79
C ARG A 764 17.63 31.43 -10.58
N PRO A 765 17.55 32.61 -11.20
CA PRO A 765 18.48 33.70 -10.92
C PRO A 765 18.49 34.06 -9.42
N GLN A 766 19.68 34.34 -8.89
CA GLN A 766 19.82 34.96 -7.57
C GLN A 766 19.18 36.35 -7.62
N VAL A 767 18.33 36.65 -6.63
CA VAL A 767 17.68 37.96 -6.48
C VAL A 767 18.26 38.70 -5.28
N ASN A 768 18.02 40.01 -5.20
CA ASN A 768 18.49 40.78 -4.05
C ASN A 768 17.87 40.23 -2.74
N PRO A 769 18.67 39.97 -1.69
CA PRO A 769 18.20 39.46 -0.39
C PRO A 769 17.02 40.22 0.22
N VAL A 770 16.90 41.53 -0.07
CA VAL A 770 15.83 42.41 0.43
C VAL A 770 14.44 41.95 -0.05
N LEU A 771 14.35 41.34 -1.24
CA LEU A 771 13.08 40.89 -1.82
C LEU A 771 12.35 39.87 -0.93
N ALA A 772 13.07 39.02 -0.22
CA ALA A 772 12.47 38.03 0.67
C ALA A 772 11.74 38.67 1.87
N SER A 773 12.28 39.79 2.40
CA SER A 773 11.63 40.54 3.48
C SER A 773 10.34 41.22 3.01
N TYR A 774 10.31 41.70 1.77
CA TYR A 774 9.09 42.23 1.17
C TYR A 774 8.04 41.12 0.91
N LEU A 775 8.46 39.96 0.38
CA LEU A 775 7.56 38.85 0.04
C LEU A 775 6.88 38.21 1.25
N THR A 776 7.54 38.25 2.41
CA THR A 776 7.02 37.65 3.65
C THR A 776 6.24 38.62 4.53
N ALA A 777 6.33 39.94 4.28
CA ALA A 777 5.74 40.99 5.11
C ALA A 777 4.23 40.81 5.33
N ASN A 778 3.45 40.63 4.26
CA ASN A 778 2.00 40.57 4.31
C ASN A 778 1.51 39.39 5.18
N LEU A 779 2.11 38.23 4.95
CA LEU A 779 1.78 37.01 5.66
C LEU A 779 2.17 37.07 7.14
N ALA A 780 3.35 37.63 7.44
CA ALA A 780 3.83 37.74 8.81
C ALA A 780 2.96 38.69 9.66
N LEU A 781 2.53 39.83 9.08
CA LEU A 781 1.65 40.79 9.76
C LEU A 781 0.24 40.23 10.01
N ASN A 782 -0.34 39.50 9.05
CA ASN A 782 -1.63 38.81 9.26
C ASN A 782 -1.55 37.81 10.41
N LYS A 783 -0.52 36.97 10.40
CA LYS A 783 -0.35 35.96 11.45
C LYS A 783 -0.15 36.59 12.81
N MET A 784 0.59 37.70 12.91
CA MET A 784 0.72 38.48 14.15
C MET A 784 -0.62 39.04 14.62
N SER A 785 -1.41 39.65 13.73
CA SER A 785 -2.72 40.20 14.05
C SER A 785 -3.68 39.15 14.61
N GLU A 786 -3.65 37.95 14.03
CA GLU A 786 -4.45 36.82 14.48
C GLU A 786 -4.06 36.34 15.88
N GLN A 787 -2.76 36.24 16.18
CA GLN A 787 -2.29 35.87 17.53
C GLN A 787 -2.80 36.85 18.59
N LEU A 788 -2.81 38.15 18.28
CA LEU A 788 -3.29 39.17 19.20
C LEU A 788 -4.78 39.04 19.43
N GLN A 789 -5.56 38.80 18.38
CA GLN A 789 -7.00 38.59 18.51
C GLN A 789 -7.30 37.32 19.32
N GLN A 790 -6.65 36.19 19.02
CA GLN A 790 -6.85 34.95 19.75
C GLN A 790 -6.50 35.10 21.24
N SER A 791 -5.39 35.78 21.55
CA SER A 791 -5.00 36.02 22.94
C SER A 791 -6.00 36.92 23.68
N PHE A 792 -6.57 37.91 23.00
CA PHE A 792 -7.66 38.73 23.53
C PHE A 792 -8.93 37.90 23.77
N MET A 793 -9.36 37.10 22.80
CA MET A 793 -10.54 36.25 22.91
C MET A 793 -10.43 35.27 24.07
N HIS A 794 -9.28 34.62 24.24
CA HIS A 794 -9.02 33.73 25.36
C HIS A 794 -9.16 34.45 26.71
N GLU A 795 -8.68 35.69 26.81
CA GLU A 795 -8.83 36.51 28.02
C GLU A 795 -10.28 36.92 28.30
N THR A 796 -11.05 37.27 27.28
CA THR A 796 -12.47 37.62 27.48
C THR A 796 -13.29 36.44 28.00
N ARG A 797 -12.99 35.22 27.54
CA ARG A 797 -13.59 33.96 28.04
C ARG A 797 -13.15 33.62 29.46
N LEU A 798 -11.99 34.11 29.92
CA LEU A 798 -11.63 34.09 31.35
C LEU A 798 -12.54 35.02 32.17
N LEU A 799 -12.77 36.22 31.66
CA LEU A 799 -13.45 37.28 32.39
C LEU A 799 -14.98 37.25 32.29
N GLN A 800 -15.57 36.26 31.59
CA GLN A 800 -17.02 36.11 31.45
C GLN A 800 -17.75 35.88 32.79
N GLU A 801 -17.09 35.26 33.77
CA GLU A 801 -17.68 34.95 35.08
C GLU A 801 -17.50 36.06 36.13
N LYS A 802 -16.79 37.14 35.79
CA LYS A 802 -16.47 38.23 36.72
C LYS A 802 -17.27 39.47 36.37
N ASP A 803 -17.79 40.21 37.35
CA ASP A 803 -18.64 41.39 37.10
C ASP A 803 -17.93 42.50 36.32
N ARG A 804 -17.09 43.30 36.98
CA ARG A 804 -16.27 44.34 36.36
C ARG A 804 -14.81 43.97 36.50
N SER A 805 -14.09 43.85 35.39
CA SER A 805 -12.70 43.40 35.40
C SER A 805 -11.82 44.15 34.40
N ILE A 806 -10.57 44.36 34.80
CA ILE A 806 -9.47 44.83 33.95
C ILE A 806 -8.34 43.82 33.97
N PHE A 807 -7.59 43.76 32.88
CA PHE A 807 -6.41 42.93 32.76
C PHE A 807 -5.26 43.68 32.07
N VAL A 808 -4.05 43.37 32.51
CA VAL A 808 -2.79 43.74 31.83
C VAL A 808 -2.07 42.46 31.48
N LYS A 809 -1.64 42.32 30.22
CA LYS A 809 -0.99 41.12 29.72
C LYS A 809 0.29 41.47 28.97
N TYR A 810 1.39 40.84 29.37
CA TYR A 810 2.63 40.82 28.62
C TYR A 810 2.66 39.59 27.72
N LEU A 811 2.95 39.81 26.44
CA LEU A 811 2.95 38.81 25.38
C LEU A 811 4.38 38.60 24.89
N ASN A 812 4.79 37.33 24.74
CA ASN A 812 6.06 36.97 24.13
C ASN A 812 5.91 35.67 23.32
N GLY A 813 6.53 35.57 22.15
CA GLY A 813 6.46 34.33 21.40
C GLY A 813 7.46 34.24 20.27
N LYS A 814 7.68 32.99 19.83
CA LYS A 814 8.52 32.63 18.69
C LYS A 814 7.75 31.76 17.73
N GLN A 815 7.93 32.05 16.45
CA GLN A 815 7.18 31.42 15.37
C GLN A 815 8.14 30.98 14.28
N LYS A 816 7.92 29.77 13.76
CA LYS A 816 8.50 29.31 12.49
C LYS A 816 7.37 29.17 11.48
N TYR A 817 7.48 29.84 10.35
CA TYR A 817 6.55 29.69 9.24
C TYR A 817 7.20 28.92 8.10
N GLY A 818 6.41 28.06 7.45
CA GLY A 818 6.82 27.31 6.27
C GLY A 818 6.05 27.73 5.04
N SER A 819 6.77 28.14 4.00
CA SER A 819 6.13 28.50 2.74
C SER A 819 5.58 27.26 2.03
N ASN A 820 4.42 27.41 1.41
CA ASN A 820 3.83 26.42 0.51
C ASN A 820 4.34 26.55 -0.94
N LEU A 821 5.24 27.52 -1.20
CA LEU A 821 5.86 27.74 -2.51
C LEU A 821 7.26 27.11 -2.52
N SER A 822 7.66 26.59 -3.69
CA SER A 822 9.00 26.05 -3.89
C SER A 822 10.06 27.16 -3.86
N PHE A 823 11.32 26.81 -3.64
CA PHE A 823 12.43 27.76 -3.79
C PHE A 823 12.49 28.40 -5.18
N ILE A 824 12.10 27.65 -6.22
CA ILE A 824 12.06 28.09 -7.62
C ILE A 824 10.97 29.15 -7.83
N ASP A 825 9.84 29.05 -7.11
CA ASP A 825 8.75 30.05 -7.10
C ASP A 825 8.98 31.20 -6.10
N TYR A 826 10.22 31.44 -5.65
CA TYR A 826 10.55 32.44 -4.63
C TYR A 826 9.84 32.23 -3.28
N GLY A 827 9.61 30.96 -2.92
CA GLY A 827 9.06 30.59 -1.62
C GLY A 827 10.07 30.75 -0.49
N TYR A 828 9.76 31.64 0.47
CA TYR A 828 10.61 31.89 1.64
C TYR A 828 9.91 31.47 2.94
N ASP A 829 10.53 30.54 3.65
CA ASP A 829 10.27 30.33 5.07
C ASP A 829 10.66 31.57 5.87
N PHE A 830 10.11 31.76 7.07
CA PHE A 830 10.62 32.80 7.97
C PHE A 830 10.54 32.37 9.43
N ASN A 831 11.48 32.85 10.22
CA ASN A 831 11.39 32.85 11.67
C ASN A 831 10.87 34.22 12.11
N ALA A 832 10.03 34.24 13.14
CA ALA A 832 9.58 35.48 13.72
C ALA A 832 9.51 35.42 15.25
N SER A 833 9.63 36.58 15.88
CA SER A 833 9.47 36.72 17.33
C SER A 833 8.72 38.00 17.65
N TYR A 834 7.77 37.94 18.56
CA TYR A 834 7.03 39.11 19.05
C TYR A 834 7.20 39.30 20.54
N SER A 835 7.12 40.58 20.95
CA SER A 835 6.88 40.96 22.33
C SER A 835 5.94 42.17 22.39
N GLY A 836 5.11 42.27 23.42
CA GLY A 836 4.23 43.42 23.57
C GLY A 836 3.39 43.40 24.82
N VAL A 837 2.58 44.45 24.97
CA VAL A 837 1.67 44.62 26.11
C VAL A 837 0.26 44.84 25.57
N MET A 838 -0.70 44.21 26.23
CA MET A 838 -2.13 44.37 26.01
C MET A 838 -2.79 44.80 27.33
N LEU A 839 -3.63 45.82 27.26
CA LEU A 839 -4.44 46.33 28.37
C LEU A 839 -5.90 46.27 27.93
N GLY A 840 -6.75 45.62 28.71
CA GLY A 840 -8.16 45.53 28.38
C GLY A 840 -9.03 45.25 29.58
N GLY A 841 -10.33 45.07 29.33
CA GLY A 841 -11.29 44.79 30.38
C GLY A 841 -12.72 44.76 29.87
N LYS A 842 -13.64 44.42 30.77
CA LYS A 842 -15.08 44.53 30.53
C LYS A 842 -15.50 46.00 30.71
N VAL A 843 -15.98 46.62 29.63
CA VAL A 843 -16.38 48.03 29.63
C VAL A 843 -17.88 48.22 29.83
N TRP A 844 -18.68 47.20 29.51
CA TRP A 844 -20.13 47.23 29.70
C TRP A 844 -20.68 45.82 29.94
N GLN A 845 -21.76 45.74 30.70
CA GLN A 845 -22.54 44.52 30.93
C GLN A 845 -24.02 44.88 31.05
N SER A 846 -24.90 44.07 30.46
CA SER A 846 -26.35 44.18 30.66
C SER A 846 -26.74 43.93 32.12
N GLU A 847 -27.87 44.48 32.57
CA GLU A 847 -28.38 44.30 33.95
C GLU A 847 -28.54 42.83 34.36
N ARG A 848 -28.98 41.96 33.44
CA ARG A 848 -29.12 40.52 33.68
C ARG A 848 -27.81 39.73 33.56
N GLY A 849 -26.69 40.41 33.29
CA GLY A 849 -25.38 39.81 33.15
C GLY A 849 -25.16 38.96 31.88
N ASN A 850 -26.17 38.84 31.02
CA ASN A 850 -26.18 37.93 29.87
C ASN A 850 -25.49 38.50 28.61
N HIS A 851 -25.25 39.82 28.54
CA HIS A 851 -24.44 40.44 27.50
C HIS A 851 -23.30 41.25 28.13
N ALA A 852 -22.11 41.19 27.52
CA ALA A 852 -20.94 41.93 27.96
C ALA A 852 -20.13 42.43 26.76
N LEU A 853 -19.59 43.65 26.89
CA LEU A 853 -18.67 44.23 25.93
C LEU A 853 -17.28 44.32 26.55
N TYR A 854 -16.30 43.79 25.83
CA TYR A 854 -14.89 43.83 26.20
C TYR A 854 -14.11 44.64 25.18
N THR A 855 -13.11 45.37 25.66
CA THR A 855 -12.19 46.12 24.78
C THR A 855 -10.76 45.94 25.27
N ALA A 856 -9.82 45.92 24.34
CA ALA A 856 -8.39 45.97 24.65
C ALA A 856 -7.62 46.85 23.67
N LEU A 857 -6.56 47.48 24.17
CA LEU A 857 -5.53 48.18 23.40
C LEU A 857 -4.23 47.40 23.52
N ASN A 858 -3.44 47.36 22.44
CA ASN A 858 -2.15 46.70 22.47
C ASN A 858 -1.08 47.45 21.67
N LYS A 859 0.17 47.28 22.11
CA LYS A 859 1.37 47.75 21.43
C LYS A 859 2.39 46.62 21.42
N THR A 860 2.88 46.28 20.22
CA THR A 860 3.66 45.08 19.99
C THR A 860 4.79 45.33 18.99
N SER A 861 5.92 44.67 19.22
CA SER A 861 7.09 44.67 18.35
C SER A 861 7.24 43.27 17.75
N TYR A 862 7.45 43.18 16.45
CA TYR A 862 7.58 41.91 15.72
C TYR A 862 8.78 41.92 14.80
N LYS A 863 9.68 40.96 14.99
CA LYS A 863 10.88 40.79 14.16
C LYS A 863 10.69 39.57 13.26
N VAL A 864 10.88 39.74 11.96
CA VAL A 864 10.75 38.70 10.94
C VAL A 864 12.09 38.53 10.25
N THR A 865 12.53 37.29 10.12
CA THR A 865 13.76 36.91 9.44
C THR A 865 13.43 35.82 8.42
N PRO A 866 13.24 36.20 7.14
CA PRO A 866 13.12 35.24 6.05
C PRO A 866 14.37 34.37 5.96
N LYS A 867 14.17 33.09 5.68
CA LYS A 867 15.25 32.14 5.37
C LYS A 867 15.51 32.18 3.86
N ALA A 868 16.04 33.31 3.39
CA ALA A 868 16.35 33.48 1.99
C ALA A 868 17.70 32.87 1.66
N VAL A 869 17.73 31.98 0.65
CA VAL A 869 18.97 31.38 0.15
C VAL A 869 19.83 32.40 -0.59
N ASP A 870 19.23 33.50 -1.08
CA ASP A 870 19.93 34.55 -1.82
C ASP A 870 20.77 35.51 -0.95
N GLY A 871 20.61 35.45 0.38
CA GLY A 871 21.29 36.25 1.41
C GLY A 871 20.37 36.62 2.58
N GLU A 872 20.92 37.02 3.72
CA GLU A 872 20.12 37.36 4.90
C GLU A 872 19.56 38.79 4.84
N THR A 873 18.27 38.96 5.15
CA THR A 873 17.67 40.26 5.51
C THR A 873 16.70 40.12 6.66
N LYS A 874 16.47 41.19 7.42
CA LYS A 874 15.54 41.21 8.55
C LYS A 874 14.54 42.36 8.40
N ALA A 875 13.34 42.14 8.90
CA ALA A 875 12.31 43.16 8.98
C ALA A 875 11.86 43.32 10.44
N LYS A 876 11.71 44.57 10.90
CA LYS A 876 11.18 44.86 12.23
C LYS A 876 9.93 45.72 12.10
N TYR A 877 8.82 45.22 12.62
CA TYR A 877 7.52 45.87 12.62
C TYR A 877 7.14 46.32 14.03
N GLN A 878 6.64 47.54 14.14
CA GLN A 878 5.91 48.03 15.30
C GLN A 878 4.43 48.07 14.95
N SER A 879 3.61 47.52 15.83
CA SER A 879 2.17 47.41 15.65
C SER A 879 1.43 48.05 16.82
N TRP A 880 0.37 48.79 16.51
CA TRP A 880 -0.53 49.40 17.48
C TRP A 880 -1.96 49.12 17.07
N GLY A 881 -2.79 48.73 18.00
CA GLY A 881 -4.18 48.46 17.67
C GLY A 881 -5.05 48.16 18.87
N GLY A 882 -6.26 47.72 18.56
CA GLY A 882 -7.26 47.39 19.55
C GLY A 882 -8.21 46.31 19.08
N SER A 883 -8.87 45.70 20.05
CA SER A 883 -9.82 44.61 19.85
C SER A 883 -11.09 44.87 20.68
N ILE A 884 -12.21 44.41 20.14
CA ILE A 884 -13.53 44.48 20.76
C ILE A 884 -14.15 43.08 20.69
N ASN A 885 -14.79 42.64 21.77
CA ASN A 885 -15.60 41.42 21.79
C ASN A 885 -16.94 41.70 22.45
N TRP A 886 -18.03 41.41 21.74
CA TRP A 886 -19.38 41.34 22.29
C TRP A 886 -19.69 39.88 22.63
N HIS A 887 -19.82 39.60 23.92
CA HIS A 887 -20.11 38.27 24.44
C HIS A 887 -21.58 38.19 24.87
N SER A 888 -22.27 37.13 24.47
CA SER A 888 -23.67 36.87 24.86
C SER A 888 -23.86 35.44 25.33
N ASN A 889 -24.43 35.31 26.53
CA ASN A 889 -24.97 34.07 27.07
C ASN A 889 -26.47 34.01 26.74
N LEU A 890 -26.83 33.16 25.78
CA LEU A 890 -28.21 32.94 25.36
C LEU A 890 -28.83 31.78 26.16
N PRO A 891 -30.19 31.65 26.16
CA PRO A 891 -30.86 30.51 26.76
C PRO A 891 -30.33 29.17 26.24
N HIS A 892 -30.47 28.10 27.03
CA HIS A 892 -29.97 26.75 26.72
C HIS A 892 -28.43 26.66 26.60
N ASN A 893 -27.69 27.44 27.39
CA ASN A 893 -26.21 27.40 27.45
C ASN A 893 -25.48 27.71 26.14
N LEU A 894 -26.13 28.40 25.21
CA LEU A 894 -25.52 28.84 23.96
C LEU A 894 -24.74 30.14 24.19
N ILE A 895 -23.50 30.18 23.71
CA ILE A 895 -22.59 31.33 23.76
C ILE A 895 -22.40 31.88 22.35
N VAL A 896 -22.46 33.20 22.23
CA VAL A 896 -22.13 33.92 21.00
C VAL A 896 -21.08 34.98 21.33
N ASP A 897 -19.92 34.88 20.68
CA ASP A 897 -18.88 35.90 20.69
C ASP A 897 -18.84 36.58 19.32
N LEU A 898 -19.00 37.90 19.27
CA LEU A 898 -18.80 38.70 18.07
C LEU A 898 -17.58 39.60 18.29
N SER A 899 -16.51 39.34 17.54
CA SER A 899 -15.23 39.98 17.77
C SER A 899 -14.73 40.72 16.54
N ALA A 900 -14.05 41.84 16.78
CA ALA A 900 -13.36 42.60 15.76
C ALA A 900 -12.02 43.11 16.31
N GLY A 901 -11.02 43.18 15.45
CA GLY A 901 -9.69 43.68 15.79
C GLY A 901 -9.07 44.45 14.65
N TYR A 902 -8.36 45.53 14.99
CA TYR A 902 -7.67 46.38 14.02
C TYR A 902 -6.25 46.65 14.49
N GLN A 903 -5.27 46.51 13.60
CA GLN A 903 -3.87 46.80 13.88
C GLN A 903 -3.27 47.67 12.76
N LYS A 904 -2.52 48.69 13.16
CA LYS A 904 -1.70 49.51 12.27
C LYS A 904 -0.24 49.11 12.41
N HIS A 905 0.44 48.95 11.30
CA HIS A 905 1.82 48.45 11.22
C HIS A 905 2.76 49.48 10.60
N LYS A 906 3.95 49.61 11.19
CA LYS A 906 5.09 50.32 10.60
C LYS A 906 6.32 49.43 10.68
N GLY A 907 6.90 49.09 9.54
CA GLY A 907 8.03 48.19 9.39
C GLY A 907 9.26 48.83 8.76
N ASP A 908 10.42 48.49 9.28
CA ASP A 908 11.72 48.83 8.71
C ASP A 908 12.37 47.55 8.15
N ILE A 909 12.74 47.58 6.86
CA ILE A 909 13.44 46.48 6.19
C ILE A 909 14.94 46.81 6.20
N GLU A 910 15.75 45.87 6.67
CA GLU A 910 17.21 46.03 6.78
C GLU A 910 17.83 46.30 5.40
N HIS A 911 18.67 47.34 5.30
CA HIS A 911 19.34 47.80 4.07
C HIS A 911 18.41 48.23 2.91
N ALA A 912 17.17 48.62 3.22
CA ALA A 912 16.14 48.95 2.22
C ALA A 912 15.18 50.06 2.72
N GLY A 913 13.91 50.01 2.28
CA GLY A 913 12.87 50.99 2.62
C GLY A 913 11.95 50.62 3.80
N HIS A 914 10.92 51.44 4.00
CA HIS A 914 9.90 51.26 5.04
C HIS A 914 8.59 50.69 4.48
N VAL A 915 7.98 49.74 5.21
CA VAL A 915 6.66 49.17 4.89
C VAL A 915 5.63 49.71 5.87
N LYS A 916 4.49 50.22 5.39
CA LYS A 916 3.36 50.60 6.26
C LYS A 916 2.14 49.77 5.85
N GLY A 917 1.26 49.49 6.80
CA GLY A 917 0.03 48.77 6.49
C GLY A 917 -0.92 48.70 7.66
N TYR A 918 -2.04 48.02 7.44
CA TYR A 918 -3.00 47.71 8.49
C TYR A 918 -3.59 46.33 8.26
N THR A 919 -3.94 45.65 9.35
CA THR A 919 -4.72 44.42 9.36
C THR A 919 -6.04 44.66 10.07
N PHE A 920 -7.06 43.95 9.63
CA PHE A 920 -8.36 43.91 10.25
C PHE A 920 -8.84 42.47 10.31
N ASN A 921 -9.48 42.11 11.42
CA ASN A 921 -10.16 40.84 11.59
C ASN A 921 -11.56 41.08 12.14
N ILE A 922 -12.52 40.30 11.68
CA ILE A 922 -13.88 40.25 12.22
C ILE A 922 -14.34 38.80 12.22
N GLY A 923 -15.01 38.37 13.28
CA GLY A 923 -15.51 37.01 13.33
C GLY A 923 -16.57 36.78 14.38
N ALA A 924 -17.22 35.64 14.24
CA ALA A 924 -18.23 35.15 15.16
C ALA A 924 -17.84 33.74 15.62
N ASP A 925 -17.84 33.50 16.93
CA ASP A 925 -17.74 32.16 17.50
C ASP A 925 -19.07 31.79 18.18
N LEU A 926 -19.53 30.56 17.91
CA LEU A 926 -20.69 29.94 18.54
C LEU A 926 -20.20 28.79 19.41
N GLY A 927 -20.60 28.77 20.68
CA GLY A 927 -20.21 27.72 21.63
C GLY A 927 -21.40 27.16 22.40
N TYR A 928 -21.36 25.89 22.76
CA TYR A 928 -22.37 25.27 23.62
C TYR A 928 -21.75 24.86 24.95
N ARG A 929 -22.08 25.56 26.03
CA ARG A 929 -21.44 25.33 27.33
C ARG A 929 -22.10 24.16 28.06
N TYR A 930 -21.33 23.09 28.27
CA TYR A 930 -21.77 21.91 28.99
C TYR A 930 -21.01 21.77 30.31
N GLN A 931 -21.75 21.59 31.41
CA GLN A 931 -21.16 21.28 32.71
C GLN A 931 -20.84 19.78 32.76
N TRP A 932 -19.56 19.43 32.64
CA TRP A 932 -19.11 18.04 32.65
C TRP A 932 -18.95 17.50 34.07
N MET A 933 -18.47 18.33 35.00
CA MET A 933 -18.33 18.01 36.43
C MET A 933 -18.72 19.21 37.29
N LYS A 934 -18.87 19.01 38.60
CA LYS A 934 -19.23 20.07 39.57
C LYS A 934 -18.37 21.34 39.41
N ASN A 935 -17.09 21.18 39.07
CA ASN A 935 -16.15 22.29 38.86
C ASN A 935 -15.51 22.31 37.46
N ALA A 936 -16.10 21.64 36.45
CA ALA A 936 -15.55 21.57 35.10
C ALA A 936 -16.61 21.87 34.02
N PHE A 937 -16.27 22.75 33.08
CA PHE A 937 -17.07 23.04 31.90
C PHE A 937 -16.32 22.67 30.64
N ILE A 938 -17.04 22.13 29.67
CA ILE A 938 -16.57 21.88 28.31
C ILE A 938 -17.47 22.67 27.37
N THR A 939 -16.87 23.44 26.48
CA THR A 939 -17.57 24.27 25.50
C THR A 939 -17.04 23.92 24.11
N PRO A 940 -17.64 22.97 23.38
CA PRO A 940 -17.43 22.86 21.94
C PRO A 940 -17.80 24.17 21.24
N MET A 941 -16.97 24.57 20.28
CA MET A 941 -17.08 25.85 19.58
C MET A 941 -16.85 25.67 18.07
N VAL A 942 -17.60 26.43 17.30
CA VAL A 942 -17.36 26.64 15.87
C VAL A 942 -17.35 28.13 15.60
N GLY A 943 -16.46 28.60 14.73
CA GLY A 943 -16.43 30.01 14.37
C GLY A 943 -16.07 30.27 12.92
N LEU A 944 -16.37 31.49 12.51
CA LEU A 944 -16.13 32.01 11.18
C LEU A 944 -15.53 33.40 11.30
N HIS A 945 -14.35 33.58 10.71
CA HIS A 945 -13.56 34.80 10.82
C HIS A 945 -13.10 35.25 9.43
N TYR A 946 -13.18 36.55 9.16
CA TYR A 946 -12.64 37.20 7.97
C TYR A 946 -11.39 37.99 8.33
N LEU A 947 -10.30 37.71 7.62
CA LEU A 947 -8.99 38.34 7.80
C LEU A 947 -8.67 39.21 6.59
N TYR A 948 -8.28 40.45 6.85
CA TYR A 948 -7.90 41.44 5.84
C TYR A 948 -6.55 42.05 6.18
N ALA A 949 -5.70 42.26 5.17
CA ALA A 949 -4.55 43.15 5.29
C ALA A 949 -4.26 43.94 4.02
N SER A 950 -3.78 45.15 4.21
CA SER A 950 -3.30 46.02 3.13
C SER A 950 -1.98 46.66 3.54
N LEU A 951 -1.02 46.60 2.62
CA LEU A 951 0.29 47.24 2.75
C LEU A 951 0.38 48.34 1.70
N SER A 952 0.99 49.47 2.08
CA SER A 952 1.28 50.55 1.14
C SER A 952 2.37 50.12 0.17
N ASP A 953 2.26 50.60 -1.07
CA ASP A 953 3.35 50.51 -2.04
C ASP A 953 4.64 51.09 -1.46
N VAL A 954 5.77 50.46 -1.80
CA VAL A 954 7.09 50.83 -1.29
C VAL A 954 7.95 51.27 -2.46
N ASN A 955 8.46 52.49 -2.36
CA ASN A 955 9.48 52.98 -3.27
C ASN A 955 10.85 52.80 -2.61
N ASP A 956 11.54 51.72 -2.97
CA ASP A 956 12.87 51.41 -2.42
C ASP A 956 13.95 52.11 -3.23
N GLN A 957 14.35 53.30 -2.77
CA GLN A 957 15.36 54.13 -3.42
C GLN A 957 16.75 53.48 -3.41
N ALA A 958 17.08 52.67 -2.40
CA ALA A 958 18.39 52.03 -2.27
C ALA A 958 18.57 50.93 -3.34
N ASN A 959 17.49 50.22 -3.66
CA ASN A 959 17.49 49.12 -4.63
C ASN A 959 16.86 49.50 -5.99
N LYS A 960 16.45 50.77 -6.16
CA LYS A 960 15.82 51.33 -7.37
C LYS A 960 14.62 50.50 -7.86
N ALA A 961 13.73 50.11 -6.96
CA ALA A 961 12.57 49.27 -7.29
C ALA A 961 11.27 49.84 -6.70
N LEU A 962 10.19 49.77 -7.49
CA LEU A 962 8.84 50.09 -7.03
C LEU A 962 8.09 48.79 -6.68
N LEU A 963 7.72 48.63 -5.42
CA LEU A 963 6.98 47.46 -4.95
C LEU A 963 5.51 47.77 -4.75
N LYS A 964 4.63 46.98 -5.37
CA LYS A 964 3.17 47.10 -5.22
C LYS A 964 2.55 45.86 -4.61
N TYR A 965 1.82 46.05 -3.50
CA TYR A 965 1.19 44.96 -2.75
C TYR A 965 -0.28 44.79 -3.15
N ASN A 966 -0.68 43.54 -3.38
CA ASN A 966 -2.10 43.18 -3.41
C ASN A 966 -2.67 43.04 -1.98
N ASN A 967 -3.93 43.43 -1.81
CA ASN A 967 -4.66 43.21 -0.57
C ASN A 967 -4.78 41.71 -0.26
N PHE A 968 -4.51 41.35 1.00
CA PHE A 968 -4.67 40.01 1.53
C PHE A 968 -6.07 39.86 2.12
N ASN A 969 -6.75 38.78 1.73
CA ASN A 969 -8.05 38.40 2.27
C ASN A 969 -8.07 36.89 2.47
N ALA A 970 -8.49 36.44 3.65
CA ALA A 970 -8.68 35.03 3.96
C ALA A 970 -9.96 34.83 4.78
N LEU A 971 -10.66 33.73 4.51
CA LEU A 971 -11.75 33.24 5.34
C LEU A 971 -11.19 32.12 6.23
N LYS A 972 -11.42 32.21 7.53
CA LYS A 972 -11.00 31.23 8.51
C LYS A 972 -12.21 30.59 9.18
N THR A 973 -12.25 29.27 9.20
CA THR A 973 -13.21 28.49 9.99
C THR A 973 -12.46 27.77 11.09
N ASN A 974 -12.90 27.93 12.34
CA ASN A 974 -12.33 27.24 13.49
C ASN A 974 -13.31 26.23 14.07
N LEU A 975 -12.81 25.04 14.41
CA LEU A 975 -13.51 24.03 15.19
C LEU A 975 -12.70 23.74 16.43
N GLY A 976 -13.28 23.86 17.62
CA GLY A 976 -12.52 23.68 18.86
C GLY A 976 -13.34 23.32 20.08
N VAL A 977 -12.64 23.11 21.18
CA VAL A 977 -13.20 22.82 22.49
C VAL A 977 -12.44 23.64 23.52
N ASP A 978 -13.19 24.43 24.30
CA ASP A 978 -12.70 25.15 25.47
C ASP A 978 -13.06 24.35 26.74
N VAL A 979 -12.08 24.10 27.61
CA VAL A 979 -12.23 23.37 28.85
C VAL A 979 -11.83 24.29 29.99
N ASN A 980 -12.73 24.47 30.96
CA ASN A 980 -12.47 25.21 32.19
C ASN A 980 -12.56 24.25 33.38
N TYR A 981 -11.52 24.21 34.23
CA TYR A 981 -11.53 23.46 35.47
C TYR A 981 -11.05 24.31 36.66
N ARG A 982 -11.86 24.39 37.71
CA ARG A 982 -11.56 25.20 38.91
C ARG A 982 -11.37 24.35 40.16
N ILE A 983 -10.27 24.58 40.88
CA ILE A 983 -9.98 23.95 42.19
C ILE A 983 -9.59 25.04 43.19
N GLY A 984 -10.54 25.44 44.04
CA GLY A 984 -10.32 26.46 45.07
C GLY A 984 -9.87 27.80 44.48
N LYS A 985 -8.64 28.22 44.82
CA LYS A 985 -8.01 29.45 44.32
C LYS A 985 -7.34 29.29 42.95
N PHE A 986 -7.29 28.10 42.38
CA PHE A 986 -6.66 27.82 41.11
C PHE A 986 -7.69 27.48 40.04
N GLU A 987 -7.45 27.92 38.81
CA GLU A 987 -8.28 27.64 37.65
C GLU A 987 -7.35 27.32 36.47
N VAL A 988 -7.69 26.27 35.73
CA VAL A 988 -6.97 25.83 34.54
C VAL A 988 -7.93 25.89 33.37
N LYS A 989 -7.53 26.59 32.31
CA LYS A 989 -8.26 26.65 31.06
C LYS A 989 -7.45 26.04 29.94
N GLY A 990 -8.07 25.22 29.12
CA GLY A 990 -7.49 24.61 27.94
C GLY A 990 -8.33 24.92 26.71
N LEU A 991 -7.71 25.39 25.64
CA LEU A 991 -8.33 25.53 24.33
C LEU A 991 -7.60 24.62 23.34
N LEU A 992 -8.33 23.67 22.76
CA LEU A 992 -7.89 22.90 21.61
C LEU A 992 -8.73 23.33 20.40
N SER A 993 -8.12 23.83 19.35
CA SER A 993 -8.86 24.22 18.14
C SER A 993 -8.08 23.94 16.86
N TYR A 994 -8.80 23.70 15.78
CA TYR A 994 -8.26 23.52 14.44
C TYR A 994 -8.80 24.62 13.54
N ASP A 995 -7.88 25.44 13.04
CA ASP A 995 -8.17 26.59 12.18
C ASP A 995 -7.89 26.22 10.72
N MET A 996 -8.89 26.37 9.85
CA MET A 996 -8.81 26.10 8.42
C MET A 996 -8.89 27.40 7.62
N TYR A 997 -8.03 27.59 6.63
CA TYR A 997 -7.92 28.85 5.88
C TYR A 997 -8.25 28.69 4.39
N GLN A 998 -9.20 29.49 3.91
CA GLN A 998 -9.49 29.64 2.48
C GLN A 998 -8.97 31.00 1.96
N GLN A 999 -8.03 30.96 1.03
CA GLN A 999 -7.38 32.15 0.45
C GLN A 999 -6.84 31.91 -0.97
N LYS A 1000 -6.75 32.97 -1.77
CA LYS A 1000 -6.11 32.97 -3.10
C LYS A 1000 -4.62 33.29 -2.97
N THR A 1001 -3.77 32.69 -3.81
CA THR A 1001 -2.33 33.04 -3.90
C THR A 1001 -2.22 34.50 -4.33
N ARG A 1002 -1.47 35.32 -3.58
CA ARG A 1002 -1.31 36.75 -3.86
C ARG A 1002 0.02 37.01 -4.53
N GLN A 1003 0.13 38.20 -5.11
CA GLN A 1003 1.33 38.63 -5.82
C GLN A 1003 1.87 39.92 -5.20
N LEU A 1004 3.20 40.00 -5.12
CA LEU A 1004 3.96 41.24 -4.95
C LEU A 1004 4.51 41.61 -6.32
N TYR A 1005 4.21 42.80 -6.80
CA TYR A 1005 4.81 43.29 -8.03
C TYR A 1005 6.06 44.09 -7.68
N VAL A 1006 7.17 43.77 -8.34
CA VAL A 1006 8.40 44.57 -8.27
C VAL A 1006 8.61 45.10 -9.68
N ASP A 1007 8.42 46.42 -9.84
CA ASP A 1007 8.20 47.07 -11.13
C ASP A 1007 7.07 46.35 -11.92
N ASP A 1008 7.40 45.69 -13.04
CA ASP A 1008 6.45 44.96 -13.89
C ASP A 1008 6.45 43.43 -13.67
N VAL A 1009 7.25 42.91 -12.72
CA VAL A 1009 7.40 41.47 -12.48
C VAL A 1009 6.57 41.02 -11.28
N ALA A 1010 5.73 40.00 -11.49
CA ALA A 1010 4.86 39.45 -10.46
C ALA A 1010 5.49 38.27 -9.71
N TYR A 1011 5.65 38.41 -8.40
CA TYR A 1011 6.15 37.36 -7.50
C TYR A 1011 5.03 36.77 -6.66
N LYS A 1012 4.92 35.44 -6.58
CA LYS A 1012 3.92 34.77 -5.74
C LYS A 1012 4.29 34.91 -4.26
N GLN A 1013 3.28 35.17 -3.42
CA GLN A 1013 3.39 35.18 -1.96
C GLN A 1013 2.83 33.88 -1.37
N GLY A 1014 3.38 33.46 -0.22
CA GLY A 1014 2.93 32.27 0.52
C GLY A 1014 1.51 32.40 1.10
N LYS A 1015 0.97 31.27 1.55
CA LYS A 1015 -0.39 31.12 2.09
C LYS A 1015 -0.37 30.83 3.60
N LEU A 1016 -1.33 31.35 4.37
CA LEU A 1016 -1.63 30.84 5.72
C LEU A 1016 -1.92 29.31 5.65
N ALA A 1017 -1.47 28.55 6.65
CA ALA A 1017 -1.62 27.10 6.66
C ALA A 1017 -2.62 26.68 7.75
N ASP A 1018 -3.36 25.61 7.50
CA ASP A 1018 -4.26 25.03 8.49
C ASP A 1018 -3.46 24.66 9.75
N THR A 1019 -3.98 25.08 10.91
CA THR A 1019 -3.21 25.11 12.15
C THR A 1019 -3.98 24.44 13.28
N LEU A 1020 -3.32 23.53 14.00
CA LEU A 1020 -3.79 23.03 15.28
C LEU A 1020 -3.27 23.94 16.40
N HIS A 1021 -4.17 24.46 17.22
CA HIS A 1021 -3.90 25.33 18.36
C HIS A 1021 -4.17 24.58 19.66
N LEU A 1022 -3.20 24.61 20.57
CA LEU A 1022 -3.33 24.17 21.95
C LEU A 1022 -2.87 25.29 22.87
N ASN A 1023 -3.79 25.92 23.59
CA ASN A 1023 -3.48 26.93 24.60
C ASN A 1023 -3.89 26.43 25.97
N THR A 1024 -3.02 26.58 26.96
CA THR A 1024 -3.31 26.28 28.35
C THR A 1024 -3.00 27.50 29.20
N GLN A 1025 -4.00 27.98 29.95
CA GLN A 1025 -3.88 29.08 30.88
C GLN A 1025 -4.07 28.59 32.32
N PHE A 1026 -3.16 29.00 33.19
CA PHE A 1026 -3.22 28.75 34.63
C PHE A 1026 -3.52 30.07 35.33
N VAL A 1027 -4.53 30.10 36.18
CA VAL A 1027 -4.98 31.30 36.90
C VAL A 1027 -4.94 31.04 38.39
N ALA A 1028 -4.24 31.88 39.12
CA ALA A 1028 -4.17 31.88 40.57
C ALA A 1028 -4.90 33.11 41.12
N HIS A 1029 -6.06 32.88 41.75
CA HIS A 1029 -6.86 33.91 42.43
C HIS A 1029 -6.28 34.16 43.82
N LEU A 1030 -5.43 35.20 43.93
CA LEU A 1030 -4.75 35.54 45.18
C LEU A 1030 -5.74 36.11 46.21
N THR A 1031 -6.69 36.92 45.74
CA THR A 1031 -7.83 37.43 46.50
C THR A 1031 -9.10 37.31 45.64
N PRO A 1032 -10.31 37.52 46.20
CA PRO A 1032 -11.53 37.56 45.39
C PRO A 1032 -11.49 38.62 44.27
N ARG A 1033 -10.64 39.64 44.40
CA ARG A 1033 -10.52 40.75 43.46
C ARG A 1033 -9.25 40.74 42.61
N PHE A 1034 -8.25 39.94 42.94
CA PHE A 1034 -6.96 39.97 42.26
C PHE A 1034 -6.49 38.57 41.88
N ALA A 1035 -6.15 38.38 40.61
CA ALA A 1035 -5.66 37.11 40.09
C ALA A 1035 -4.45 37.30 39.17
N PHE A 1036 -3.57 36.31 39.16
CA PHE A 1036 -2.43 36.23 38.24
C PHE A 1036 -2.66 35.07 37.27
N SER A 1037 -2.34 35.26 35.99
CA SER A 1037 -2.50 34.25 34.96
C SER A 1037 -1.21 34.03 34.18
N THR A 1038 -0.88 32.78 33.88
CA THR A 1038 0.15 32.41 32.92
C THR A 1038 -0.48 31.60 31.80
N GLU A 1039 -0.11 31.88 30.56
CA GLU A 1039 -0.60 31.17 29.38
C GLU A 1039 0.57 30.62 28.57
N VAL A 1040 0.46 29.36 28.18
CA VAL A 1040 1.37 28.71 27.24
C VAL A 1040 0.56 28.25 26.05
N GLY A 1041 0.98 28.67 24.85
CA GLY A 1041 0.34 28.29 23.60
C GLY A 1041 1.30 27.55 22.69
N PHE A 1042 0.80 26.50 22.06
CA PHE A 1042 1.48 25.73 21.03
C PHE A 1042 0.62 25.69 19.78
N GLN A 1043 1.24 25.96 18.64
CA GLN A 1043 0.58 25.90 17.34
C GLN A 1043 1.40 25.05 16.39
N HIS A 1044 0.75 24.14 15.68
CA HIS A 1044 1.39 23.27 14.69
C HIS A 1044 0.69 23.38 13.35
N ALA A 1045 1.44 23.74 12.31
CA ALA A 1045 0.97 23.82 10.93
C ALA A 1045 1.99 23.12 10.01
N ARG A 1046 1.55 22.16 9.18
CA ARG A 1046 2.36 21.41 8.18
C ARG A 1046 3.85 21.32 8.53
N ASN A 1047 4.21 20.44 9.47
CA ASN A 1047 5.58 20.12 9.92
C ASN A 1047 6.37 21.25 10.60
N LYS A 1048 5.77 22.41 10.93
CA LYS A 1048 6.45 23.52 11.63
C LYS A 1048 5.65 24.02 12.84
N GLY A 1049 6.37 24.32 13.92
CA GLY A 1049 5.79 24.70 15.21
C GLY A 1049 5.97 26.18 15.56
N GLN A 1050 5.03 26.71 16.32
CA GLN A 1050 5.08 27.99 16.99
C GLN A 1050 4.81 27.78 18.48
N SER A 1051 5.51 28.53 19.33
CA SER A 1051 5.29 28.58 20.77
C SER A 1051 5.10 30.01 21.24
N SER A 1052 4.15 30.20 22.12
CA SER A 1052 3.81 31.48 22.73
C SER A 1052 3.74 31.34 24.24
N PHE A 1053 4.11 32.43 24.91
CA PHE A 1053 4.06 32.55 26.36
C PHE A 1053 3.49 33.92 26.71
N ALA A 1054 2.53 33.96 27.62
CA ALA A 1054 1.99 35.20 28.12
C ALA A 1054 1.82 35.17 29.65
N VAL A 1055 1.95 36.35 30.24
CA VAL A 1055 1.76 36.57 31.67
C VAL A 1055 0.80 37.74 31.84
N GLY A 1056 -0.24 37.53 32.64
CA GLY A 1056 -1.30 38.50 32.87
C GLY A 1056 -1.60 38.71 34.35
N ALA A 1057 -2.06 39.92 34.67
CA ALA A 1057 -2.61 40.27 35.97
C ALA A 1057 -4.03 40.80 35.78
N HIS A 1058 -4.92 40.42 36.70
CA HIS A 1058 -6.34 40.68 36.66
C HIS A 1058 -6.79 41.41 37.92
N TYR A 1059 -7.60 42.44 37.75
CA TYR A 1059 -8.28 43.09 38.86
C TYR A 1059 -9.78 43.14 38.61
N GLN A 1060 -10.55 42.66 39.57
CA GLN A 1060 -12.01 42.72 39.60
C GLN A 1060 -12.44 43.81 40.59
N PHE A 1061 -13.28 44.72 40.12
CA PHE A 1061 -13.82 45.83 40.92
C PHE A 1061 -14.96 45.39 41.82
#